data_AF-A0A3M8CYF2-F1
#
_entry.id   AF-A0A3M8CYF2-F1
#
_cell.length_a   1.000
_cell.length_b   1.000
_cell.length_c   1.000
_cell.angle_alpha   90.00
_cell.angle_beta   90.00
_cell.angle_gamma   90.00
#
_symmetry.space_group_name_H-M   'P 1'
#
loop_
_entity.id
_entity.type
_entity.pdbx_description
1 polymer ?
#
loop_
_entity_poly.entity_id
_entity_poly.type
_entity_poly.pdbx_seq_one_letter_code
_entity_poly.pdbx_strand_id
1 'polypeptide(L)'
;MKRSLFMLCLAGMLLYANPAFATPFPDKTDEVVQDADNYLKKEDRTKFAEELKESPGSYKVVVVESTSPEAESPDVYAQKLFDNYNLAEDALMLVLDMDTEQLGVYAGPALQTKGANMEMLHDKINSYFEPFRNQKQYLTGIQTLIDEVNTELDRLQTNQAAAGTADAGQAGEVAKEKADSGLGGIPWWIYLIGVVFAGLSIALIYAMIRRRAIFAQVDEVEDWKEELVEKINVIEVDKPMRRSSGMTEVRYHHIADKKENLLRIRIPDVEMMILDAEEACDRFRFTLALGMLDEAREAITQIEQELADLKTDTTQVAVTKQETKVVIPEIGKQVEQVERKLSDLRLEYGLSFHELKGKLDEIETMRSLVKTSRAAGDDIQAYETTLKAQQLLESVTKAMEQIPALVNRVKKELPEEFKQLEEGIDQAVRGGFQLEQNGLDNSLMQAKQLLTAAKSALEEGSLEMVQTHQKAFEVLMDATYQSLEELVLAQREAASAAALAMQASQVNETKPVHVEPATVERVTAEEVFAHQEQAADSKYAFSQVEADQMQELAQDQAFYQEQVEEEPVYQYKRAEPAGVAAFDYEKDRAEAEAIEPATELSKAEREVLLNAKAIPFPNAPRQAASPAQQRVEADDMDEEEYELVIPKRQPEWEESKQEAEPAYLLIETEDDALDELERISGTLVRVRQQIKRSYLPGIPDHLKYLFEEVVQTLAQIKGIMEEYRYDLEEVAILIQDANELVGETERMAERVISTCQLAEGAIQYTNRYRRQNRQVNDLLTKAEQSFRQLAFAEAYQLAEEARLVVEGAPEEAETRWLLRRKKKG
;
A
#
# COMPACT_ATOMS: atom_id res chain seq x y z
N MET A 1 6.85 -57.94 -0.90
CA MET A 1 7.11 -57.01 -2.02
C MET A 1 5.82 -56.60 -2.75
N LYS A 2 5.24 -57.34 -3.71
CA LYS A 2 4.08 -56.81 -4.47
C LYS A 2 2.79 -56.55 -3.66
N ARG A 3 2.42 -57.39 -2.66
CA ARG A 3 1.25 -57.14 -1.79
C ARG A 3 1.43 -55.95 -0.83
N SER A 4 2.65 -55.76 -0.28
CA SER A 4 2.95 -54.64 0.61
C SER A 4 2.95 -53.30 -0.11
N LEU A 5 3.42 -53.25 -1.38
CA LEU A 5 3.35 -52.04 -2.19
C LEU A 5 1.89 -51.66 -2.52
N PHE A 6 1.03 -52.64 -2.81
CA PHE A 6 -0.38 -52.38 -3.12
C PHE A 6 -1.17 -51.82 -1.92
N MET A 7 -0.89 -52.32 -0.71
CA MET A 7 -1.45 -51.74 0.53
C MET A 7 -0.94 -50.32 0.78
N LEU A 8 0.31 -50.01 0.44
CA LEU A 8 0.90 -48.67 0.61
C LEU A 8 0.28 -47.67 -0.39
N CYS A 9 0.05 -48.08 -1.64
CA CYS A 9 -0.70 -47.27 -2.61
C CYS A 9 -2.17 -47.07 -2.21
N LEU A 10 -2.82 -48.08 -1.64
CA LEU A 10 -4.22 -47.99 -1.18
C LEU A 10 -4.36 -47.09 0.06
N ALA A 11 -3.41 -47.17 1.00
CA ALA A 11 -3.30 -46.20 2.10
C ALA A 11 -3.00 -44.78 1.59
N GLY A 12 -2.16 -44.63 0.56
CA GLY A 12 -1.92 -43.34 -0.11
C GLY A 12 -3.18 -42.75 -0.77
N MET A 13 -4.09 -43.59 -1.29
CA MET A 13 -5.37 -43.14 -1.84
C MET A 13 -6.36 -42.72 -0.75
N LEU A 14 -6.39 -43.41 0.39
CA LEU A 14 -7.20 -43.01 1.55
C LEU A 14 -6.74 -41.69 2.18
N LEU A 15 -5.46 -41.31 2.03
CA LEU A 15 -4.90 -40.02 2.43
C LEU A 15 -5.23 -38.86 1.45
N TYR A 16 -5.94 -39.15 0.35
CA TYR A 16 -6.47 -38.15 -0.59
C TYR A 16 -8.00 -38.09 -0.63
N ALA A 17 -8.69 -38.79 0.28
CA ALA A 17 -10.07 -38.46 0.60
C ALA A 17 -10.07 -37.12 1.36
N ASN A 18 -10.95 -36.18 0.98
CA ASN A 18 -11.12 -34.93 1.71
C ASN A 18 -11.45 -35.24 3.18
N PRO A 19 -10.74 -34.63 4.16
CA PRO A 19 -11.30 -34.46 5.48
C PRO A 19 -12.44 -33.45 5.35
N ALA A 20 -13.64 -33.94 5.05
CA ALA A 20 -14.84 -33.19 5.42
C ALA A 20 -14.78 -32.90 6.93
N PHE A 21 -15.45 -31.85 7.36
CA PHE A 21 -15.30 -31.34 8.71
C PHE A 21 -15.79 -32.37 9.73
N ALA A 22 -14.88 -32.83 10.59
CA ALA A 22 -15.27 -33.56 11.80
C ALA A 22 -15.87 -32.54 12.79
N THR A 23 -17.18 -32.32 12.68
CA THR A 23 -17.99 -31.82 13.79
C THR A 23 -17.80 -32.78 14.96
N PRO A 24 -17.35 -32.33 16.13
CA PRO A 24 -17.07 -33.25 17.23
C PRO A 24 -18.37 -33.92 17.71
N PHE A 25 -18.33 -35.23 17.94
CA PHE A 25 -19.41 -35.99 18.60
C PHE A 25 -20.09 -35.17 19.71
N PRO A 26 -21.43 -35.07 19.73
CA PRO A 26 -22.14 -34.24 20.71
C PRO A 26 -21.90 -34.71 22.15
N ASP A 27 -21.85 -33.77 23.10
CA ASP A 27 -21.69 -34.09 24.53
C ASP A 27 -22.92 -34.79 25.10
N LYS A 28 -22.72 -35.81 25.96
CA LYS A 28 -23.80 -36.61 26.54
C LYS A 28 -24.75 -35.77 27.42
N THR A 29 -26.00 -35.59 26.99
CA THR A 29 -27.06 -35.02 27.85
C THR A 29 -27.84 -36.10 28.61
N ASP A 30 -28.46 -35.70 29.73
CA ASP A 30 -29.39 -36.53 30.51
C ASP A 30 -30.78 -36.72 29.83
N GLU A 31 -31.05 -36.04 28.72
CA GLU A 31 -32.32 -36.13 27.99
C GLU A 31 -32.38 -37.42 27.14
N VAL A 32 -33.54 -38.12 27.15
CA VAL A 32 -33.75 -39.38 26.42
C VAL A 32 -33.67 -39.18 24.89
N VAL A 33 -34.19 -38.05 24.40
CA VAL A 33 -33.96 -37.57 23.03
C VAL A 33 -33.05 -36.36 23.11
N GLN A 34 -31.90 -36.46 22.45
CA GLN A 34 -30.92 -35.39 22.35
C GLN A 34 -30.93 -34.84 20.92
N ASP A 35 -31.30 -33.57 20.80
CA ASP A 35 -31.45 -32.84 19.53
C ASP A 35 -31.00 -31.40 19.83
N ALA A 36 -29.72 -31.13 19.57
CA ALA A 36 -29.03 -29.90 19.98
C ALA A 36 -29.49 -28.70 19.13
N ASP A 37 -29.58 -28.90 17.82
CA ASP A 37 -29.88 -27.87 16.81
C ASP A 37 -31.39 -27.65 16.63
N ASN A 38 -32.22 -28.51 17.25
CA ASN A 38 -33.68 -28.42 17.35
C ASN A 38 -34.44 -28.75 16.06
N TYR A 39 -33.97 -29.77 15.32
CA TYR A 39 -34.68 -30.31 14.15
C TYR A 39 -36.08 -30.85 14.51
N LEU A 40 -36.29 -31.29 15.76
CA LEU A 40 -37.56 -31.83 16.24
C LEU A 40 -38.25 -30.84 17.19
N LYS A 41 -39.57 -30.68 17.03
CA LYS A 41 -40.39 -29.82 17.89
C LYS A 41 -40.30 -30.26 19.35
N LYS A 42 -40.08 -29.29 20.25
CA LYS A 42 -39.92 -29.55 21.68
C LYS A 42 -41.12 -30.26 22.31
N GLU A 43 -42.34 -29.93 21.89
CA GLU A 43 -43.57 -30.60 22.33
C GLU A 43 -43.58 -32.10 22.01
N ASP A 44 -43.09 -32.49 20.84
CA ASP A 44 -43.15 -33.87 20.36
C ASP A 44 -42.00 -34.69 20.98
N ARG A 45 -40.83 -34.07 21.19
CA ARG A 45 -39.76 -34.62 22.05
C ARG A 45 -40.25 -34.88 23.47
N THR A 46 -41.04 -33.98 24.08
CA THR A 46 -41.57 -34.21 25.44
C THR A 46 -42.58 -35.35 25.53
N LYS A 47 -43.50 -35.48 24.56
CA LYS A 47 -44.50 -36.57 24.53
C LYS A 47 -43.81 -37.94 24.41
N PHE A 48 -42.93 -38.06 23.41
CA PHE A 48 -42.14 -39.28 23.17
C PHE A 48 -41.27 -39.66 24.38
N ALA A 49 -40.69 -38.69 25.08
CA ALA A 49 -39.92 -38.92 26.30
C ALA A 49 -40.78 -39.16 27.56
N GLU A 50 -42.11 -39.01 27.50
CA GLU A 50 -43.04 -39.49 28.52
C GLU A 50 -43.52 -40.91 28.19
N GLU A 51 -43.89 -41.16 26.93
CA GLU A 51 -44.34 -42.46 26.43
C GLU A 51 -43.24 -43.55 26.56
N LEU A 52 -41.97 -43.23 26.26
CA LEU A 52 -40.83 -44.13 26.49
C LEU A 52 -40.60 -44.54 27.96
N LYS A 53 -41.22 -43.87 28.94
CA LYS A 53 -41.13 -44.28 30.36
C LYS A 53 -42.06 -45.44 30.69
N GLU A 54 -43.03 -45.74 29.83
CA GLU A 54 -43.92 -46.91 29.96
C GLU A 54 -43.35 -48.15 29.23
N SER A 55 -42.43 -47.96 28.27
CA SER A 55 -41.76 -49.04 27.53
C SER A 55 -40.62 -49.72 28.33
N PRO A 56 -40.49 -51.06 28.30
CA PRO A 56 -39.50 -51.79 29.11
C PRO A 56 -38.11 -51.83 28.46
N GLY A 57 -37.23 -50.89 28.82
CA GLY A 57 -35.81 -50.93 28.43
C GLY A 57 -35.05 -49.65 28.76
N SER A 58 -33.82 -49.54 28.26
CA SER A 58 -33.04 -48.30 28.28
C SER A 58 -32.79 -47.83 26.85
N TYR A 59 -33.20 -46.60 26.54
CA TYR A 59 -33.17 -46.04 25.19
C TYR A 59 -32.50 -44.67 25.21
N LYS A 60 -31.64 -44.40 24.23
CA LYS A 60 -31.07 -43.07 23.97
C LYS A 60 -31.20 -42.79 22.47
N VAL A 61 -31.88 -41.70 22.13
CA VAL A 61 -31.99 -41.20 20.77
C VAL A 61 -31.14 -39.94 20.64
N VAL A 62 -30.29 -39.88 19.63
CA VAL A 62 -29.53 -38.68 19.26
C VAL A 62 -29.89 -38.29 17.83
N VAL A 63 -30.16 -37.01 17.60
CA VAL A 63 -30.39 -36.42 16.28
C VAL A 63 -29.16 -35.60 15.91
N VAL A 64 -28.66 -35.77 14.69
CA VAL A 64 -27.48 -35.08 14.15
C VAL A 64 -27.78 -34.60 12.74
N GLU A 65 -27.20 -33.48 12.32
CA GLU A 65 -27.27 -33.00 10.93
C GLU A 65 -26.84 -34.09 9.93
N SER A 66 -25.60 -34.57 10.10
CA SER A 66 -24.97 -35.59 9.26
C SER A 66 -24.09 -36.52 10.12
N THR A 67 -24.09 -37.82 9.83
CA THR A 67 -23.17 -38.81 10.42
C THR A 67 -21.87 -38.96 9.63
N SER A 68 -21.83 -38.45 8.41
CA SER A 68 -20.60 -38.22 7.64
C SER A 68 -19.91 -36.94 8.14
N PRO A 69 -18.59 -36.93 8.36
CA PRO A 69 -17.61 -37.95 7.98
C PRO A 69 -17.15 -38.87 9.13
N GLU A 70 -17.70 -38.71 10.34
CA GLU A 70 -17.20 -39.48 11.49
C GLU A 70 -17.49 -40.99 11.38
N ALA A 71 -18.45 -41.41 10.55
CA ALA A 71 -18.73 -42.81 10.24
C ALA A 71 -19.12 -43.02 8.76
N GLU A 72 -18.87 -44.23 8.25
CA GLU A 72 -19.31 -44.67 6.90
C GLU A 72 -20.80 -45.04 6.85
N SER A 73 -21.46 -45.21 8.01
CA SER A 73 -22.90 -45.37 8.12
C SER A 73 -23.42 -44.89 9.49
N PRO A 74 -24.72 -44.53 9.61
CA PRO A 74 -25.35 -44.18 10.88
C PRO A 74 -25.24 -45.26 11.96
N ASP A 75 -25.15 -46.55 11.59
CA ASP A 75 -24.97 -47.67 12.53
C ASP A 75 -23.59 -47.64 13.20
N VAL A 76 -22.53 -47.38 12.42
CA VAL A 76 -21.16 -47.24 12.93
C VAL A 76 -21.05 -45.96 13.77
N TYR A 77 -21.82 -44.93 13.45
CA TYR A 77 -21.96 -43.73 14.30
C TYR A 77 -22.64 -44.07 15.65
N ALA A 78 -23.75 -44.82 15.62
CA ALA A 78 -24.48 -45.28 16.81
C ALA A 78 -23.61 -46.17 17.73
N GLN A 79 -22.77 -47.04 17.16
CA GLN A 79 -21.80 -47.83 17.93
C GLN A 79 -20.77 -46.93 18.62
N LYS A 80 -20.14 -46.00 17.89
CA LYS A 80 -19.16 -45.06 18.46
C LYS A 80 -19.76 -44.20 19.57
N LEU A 81 -21.01 -43.73 19.40
CA LEU A 81 -21.71 -42.98 20.44
C LEU A 81 -22.07 -43.85 21.66
N PHE A 82 -22.47 -45.12 21.48
CA PHE A 82 -22.74 -46.03 22.60
C PHE A 82 -21.49 -46.20 23.48
N ASP A 83 -20.33 -46.44 22.86
CA ASP A 83 -19.05 -46.60 23.54
C ASP A 83 -18.61 -45.28 24.22
N ASN A 84 -18.67 -44.15 23.51
CA ASN A 84 -18.31 -42.83 24.03
C ASN A 84 -19.19 -42.38 25.21
N TYR A 85 -20.50 -42.63 25.11
CA TYR A 85 -21.45 -42.30 26.18
C TYR A 85 -21.42 -43.30 27.34
N ASN A 86 -20.70 -44.42 27.22
CA ASN A 86 -20.64 -45.50 28.22
C ASN A 86 -22.04 -45.87 28.73
N LEU A 87 -22.90 -46.29 27.79
CA LEU A 87 -24.28 -46.71 28.08
C LEU A 87 -24.33 -48.11 28.72
N ALA A 88 -25.47 -48.46 29.31
CA ALA A 88 -25.65 -49.77 29.93
C ALA A 88 -25.64 -50.90 28.88
N GLU A 89 -25.16 -52.08 29.25
CA GLU A 89 -25.05 -53.22 28.32
C GLU A 89 -26.40 -53.70 27.76
N ASP A 90 -27.51 -53.36 28.42
CA ASP A 90 -28.88 -53.63 28.01
C ASP A 90 -29.62 -52.44 27.37
N ALA A 91 -28.89 -51.37 27.02
CA ALA A 91 -29.44 -50.20 26.34
C ALA A 91 -29.44 -50.33 24.81
N LEU A 92 -30.38 -49.64 24.16
CA LEU A 92 -30.47 -49.47 22.71
C LEU A 92 -30.17 -48.00 22.34
N MET A 93 -29.14 -47.80 21.52
CA MET A 93 -28.71 -46.49 21.02
C MET A 93 -29.25 -46.30 19.60
N LEU A 94 -29.93 -45.18 19.34
CA LEU A 94 -30.50 -44.85 18.03
C LEU A 94 -30.03 -43.46 17.58
N VAL A 95 -29.54 -43.36 16.34
CA VAL A 95 -29.04 -42.12 15.74
C VAL A 95 -29.89 -41.79 14.51
N LEU A 96 -30.56 -40.63 14.55
CA LEU A 96 -31.25 -40.08 13.40
C LEU A 96 -30.33 -39.07 12.69
N ASP A 97 -29.90 -39.44 11.49
CA ASP A 97 -29.17 -38.60 10.55
C ASP A 97 -30.19 -37.77 9.76
N MET A 98 -30.10 -36.44 9.81
CA MET A 98 -31.13 -35.56 9.23
C MET A 98 -30.95 -35.31 7.73
N ASP A 99 -29.71 -35.26 7.23
CA ASP A 99 -29.38 -35.10 5.80
C ASP A 99 -29.87 -36.30 4.97
N THR A 100 -29.61 -37.52 5.44
CA THR A 100 -29.99 -38.75 4.75
C THR A 100 -31.37 -39.28 5.17
N GLU A 101 -31.96 -38.70 6.24
CA GLU A 101 -33.11 -39.17 7.01
C GLU A 101 -33.04 -40.66 7.40
N GLN A 102 -31.83 -41.20 7.57
CA GLN A 102 -31.60 -42.60 7.97
C GLN A 102 -31.53 -42.76 9.49
N LEU A 103 -31.94 -43.93 9.98
CA LEU A 103 -31.90 -44.29 11.40
C LEU A 103 -30.85 -45.40 11.60
N GLY A 104 -29.72 -45.05 12.19
CA GLY A 104 -28.72 -46.02 12.65
C GLY A 104 -29.07 -46.56 14.03
N VAL A 105 -28.85 -47.85 14.28
CA VAL A 105 -29.23 -48.49 15.54
C VAL A 105 -28.14 -49.42 16.04
N TYR A 106 -27.75 -49.27 17.31
CA TYR A 106 -26.81 -50.17 17.98
C TYR A 106 -27.39 -50.68 19.30
N ALA A 107 -27.57 -52.00 19.40
CA ALA A 107 -28.02 -52.68 20.61
C ALA A 107 -26.81 -53.07 21.48
N GLY A 108 -26.88 -52.80 22.79
CA GLY A 108 -25.82 -53.18 23.73
C GLY A 108 -25.60 -54.70 23.83
N PRO A 109 -24.43 -55.16 24.32
CA PRO A 109 -24.07 -56.58 24.32
C PRO A 109 -25.10 -57.52 24.99
N ALA A 110 -25.77 -57.08 26.05
CA ALA A 110 -26.79 -57.86 26.73
C ALA A 110 -28.11 -57.97 25.91
N LEU A 111 -28.41 -57.01 25.04
CA LEU A 111 -29.50 -57.12 24.06
C LEU A 111 -29.12 -58.03 22.88
N GLN A 112 -27.89 -57.92 22.38
CA GLN A 112 -27.38 -58.81 21.32
C GLN A 112 -27.48 -60.29 21.76
N THR A 113 -27.08 -60.61 23.00
CA THR A 113 -27.23 -61.98 23.54
C THR A 113 -28.69 -62.45 23.74
N LYS A 114 -29.66 -61.53 23.80
CA LYS A 114 -31.10 -61.85 23.81
C LYS A 114 -31.69 -62.04 22.40
N GLY A 115 -30.92 -61.78 21.34
CA GLY A 115 -31.32 -61.94 19.95
C GLY A 115 -31.46 -60.64 19.14
N ALA A 116 -31.08 -59.48 19.68
CA ALA A 116 -31.06 -58.21 18.95
C ALA A 116 -29.86 -58.14 17.97
N ASN A 117 -29.88 -59.01 16.96
CA ASN A 117 -28.88 -59.02 15.89
C ASN A 117 -29.12 -57.88 14.89
N MET A 118 -28.04 -57.36 14.30
CA MET A 118 -28.08 -56.23 13.35
C MET A 118 -29.09 -56.44 12.21
N GLU A 119 -29.08 -57.62 11.59
CA GLU A 119 -29.99 -58.04 10.51
C GLU A 119 -31.47 -57.91 10.90
N MET A 120 -31.82 -58.32 12.13
CA MET A 120 -33.18 -58.21 12.66
C MET A 120 -33.58 -56.75 12.92
N LEU A 121 -32.65 -55.92 13.39
CA LEU A 121 -32.89 -54.49 13.64
C LEU A 121 -33.11 -53.76 12.31
N HIS A 122 -32.29 -54.01 11.28
CA HIS A 122 -32.46 -53.45 9.93
C HIS A 122 -33.79 -53.88 9.27
N ASP A 123 -34.16 -55.16 9.35
CA ASP A 123 -35.46 -55.64 8.85
C ASP A 123 -36.65 -54.92 9.51
N LYS A 124 -36.57 -54.66 10.83
CA LYS A 124 -37.60 -53.90 11.55
C LYS A 124 -37.56 -52.39 11.20
N ILE A 125 -36.39 -51.79 10.99
CA ILE A 125 -36.27 -50.38 10.54
C ILE A 125 -36.98 -50.21 9.17
N ASN A 126 -36.67 -51.09 8.21
CA ASN A 126 -37.30 -51.06 6.88
C ASN A 126 -38.83 -51.28 6.97
N SER A 127 -39.27 -52.17 7.86
CA SER A 127 -40.70 -52.52 8.00
C SER A 127 -41.52 -51.48 8.79
N TYR A 128 -40.93 -50.80 9.78
CA TYR A 128 -41.68 -49.98 10.77
C TYR A 128 -41.21 -48.53 10.91
N PHE A 129 -40.01 -48.16 10.46
CA PHE A 129 -39.54 -46.75 10.47
C PHE A 129 -39.72 -46.06 9.12
N GLU A 130 -39.32 -46.70 8.00
CA GLU A 130 -39.45 -46.11 6.65
C GLU A 130 -40.86 -45.61 6.28
N PRO A 131 -41.97 -46.29 6.65
CA PRO A 131 -43.32 -45.79 6.38
C PRO A 131 -43.65 -44.44 7.05
N PHE A 132 -43.01 -44.14 8.19
CA PHE A 132 -43.18 -42.89 8.93
C PHE A 132 -42.14 -41.83 8.53
N ARG A 133 -40.92 -42.24 8.15
CA ARG A 133 -39.91 -41.37 7.51
C ARG A 133 -40.51 -40.65 6.30
N ASN A 134 -41.18 -41.38 5.42
CA ASN A 134 -41.85 -40.82 4.23
C ASN A 134 -42.98 -39.81 4.56
N GLN A 135 -43.47 -39.79 5.80
CA GLN A 135 -44.46 -38.84 6.31
C GLN A 135 -43.85 -37.76 7.23
N LYS A 136 -42.51 -37.75 7.38
CA LYS A 136 -41.72 -36.91 8.30
C LYS A 136 -42.15 -37.03 9.78
N GLN A 137 -42.64 -38.21 10.17
CA GLN A 137 -43.07 -38.54 11.54
C GLN A 137 -42.02 -39.38 12.27
N TYR A 138 -40.77 -38.90 12.30
CA TYR A 138 -39.61 -39.71 12.70
C TYR A 138 -39.72 -40.30 14.12
N LEU A 139 -40.15 -39.51 15.11
CA LEU A 139 -40.33 -40.01 16.50
C LEU A 139 -41.38 -41.13 16.60
N THR A 140 -42.52 -41.00 15.90
CA THR A 140 -43.58 -42.03 15.89
C THR A 140 -43.10 -43.31 15.19
N GLY A 141 -42.27 -43.20 14.15
CA GLY A 141 -41.60 -44.34 13.53
C GLY A 141 -40.60 -45.03 14.49
N ILE A 142 -39.79 -44.26 15.20
CA ILE A 142 -38.84 -44.77 16.19
C ILE A 142 -39.56 -45.48 17.35
N GLN A 143 -40.68 -44.93 17.83
CA GLN A 143 -41.53 -45.54 18.85
C GLN A 143 -42.09 -46.89 18.39
N THR A 144 -42.71 -46.91 17.20
CA THR A 144 -43.27 -48.13 16.60
C THR A 144 -42.19 -49.21 16.39
N LEU A 145 -40.96 -48.80 16.02
CA LEU A 145 -39.81 -49.67 15.92
C LEU A 145 -39.41 -50.27 17.28
N ILE A 146 -39.31 -49.47 18.33
CA ILE A 146 -38.94 -49.91 19.68
C ILE A 146 -39.96 -50.92 20.24
N ASP A 147 -41.25 -50.64 20.09
CA ASP A 147 -42.32 -51.53 20.58
C ASP A 147 -42.33 -52.89 19.87
N GLU A 148 -42.12 -52.93 18.55
CA GLU A 148 -42.05 -54.20 17.82
C GLU A 148 -40.70 -54.93 18.04
N VAL A 149 -39.58 -54.22 18.25
CA VAL A 149 -38.29 -54.83 18.64
C VAL A 149 -38.41 -55.51 20.01
N ASN A 150 -39.03 -54.84 20.99
CA ASN A 150 -39.33 -55.43 22.30
C ASN A 150 -40.25 -56.66 22.16
N THR A 151 -41.33 -56.52 21.37
CA THR A 151 -42.29 -57.62 21.12
C THR A 151 -41.61 -58.83 20.48
N GLU A 152 -40.67 -58.62 19.55
CA GLU A 152 -39.91 -59.71 18.92
C GLU A 152 -38.87 -60.32 19.87
N LEU A 153 -38.21 -59.53 20.73
CA LEU A 153 -37.32 -60.05 21.77
C LEU A 153 -38.06 -60.93 22.79
N ASP A 154 -39.29 -60.57 23.16
CA ASP A 154 -40.15 -61.41 24.03
C ASP A 154 -40.63 -62.68 23.32
N ARG A 155 -40.95 -62.61 22.00
CA ARG A 155 -41.20 -63.81 21.17
C ARG A 155 -39.98 -64.72 21.13
N LEU A 156 -38.78 -64.18 20.90
CA LEU A 156 -37.53 -64.94 20.82
C LEU A 156 -37.18 -65.62 22.15
N GLN A 157 -37.30 -64.91 23.28
CA GLN A 157 -37.10 -65.50 24.61
C GLN A 157 -38.13 -66.61 24.91
N THR A 158 -39.41 -66.40 24.55
CA THR A 158 -40.46 -67.42 24.70
C THR A 158 -40.19 -68.65 23.83
N ASN A 159 -39.72 -68.46 22.59
CA ASN A 159 -39.37 -69.55 21.69
C ASN A 159 -38.10 -70.32 22.12
N GLN A 160 -37.09 -69.64 22.65
CA GLN A 160 -35.92 -70.31 23.23
C GLN A 160 -36.29 -71.14 24.46
N ALA A 161 -37.21 -70.65 25.32
CA ALA A 161 -37.76 -71.44 26.42
C ALA A 161 -38.56 -72.67 25.94
N ALA A 162 -39.20 -72.61 24.77
CA ALA A 162 -39.94 -73.72 24.17
C ALA A 162 -39.05 -74.73 23.42
N ALA A 163 -37.86 -74.34 22.95
CA ALA A 163 -36.93 -75.21 22.22
C ALA A 163 -36.12 -76.17 23.12
N GLY A 164 -36.21 -76.04 24.44
CA GLY A 164 -35.34 -76.70 25.43
C GLY A 164 -35.47 -78.22 25.61
N THR A 165 -36.12 -78.96 24.71
CA THR A 165 -36.27 -80.43 24.83
C THR A 165 -36.23 -81.18 23.48
N ALA A 166 -35.07 -81.25 22.81
CA ALA A 166 -34.86 -82.17 21.68
C ALA A 166 -33.40 -82.64 21.50
N ASP A 167 -33.17 -83.91 21.86
CA ASP A 167 -32.13 -84.84 21.37
C ASP A 167 -30.63 -84.56 21.59
N ALA A 168 -29.81 -85.62 21.56
CA ALA A 168 -28.37 -85.60 21.77
C ALA A 168 -27.64 -86.66 20.92
N GLY A 169 -26.91 -86.23 19.87
CA GLY A 169 -26.35 -87.13 18.87
C GLY A 169 -24.99 -86.73 18.25
N GLN A 170 -23.94 -87.41 18.70
CA GLN A 170 -22.73 -87.83 17.94
C GLN A 170 -21.88 -86.79 17.14
N ALA A 171 -20.79 -86.38 17.79
CA ALA A 171 -19.39 -86.56 17.36
C ALA A 171 -18.93 -86.25 15.90
N GLY A 172 -17.88 -85.41 15.80
CA GLY A 172 -17.02 -85.27 14.61
C GLY A 172 -15.65 -84.66 14.95
N GLU A 173 -14.56 -85.32 14.54
CA GLU A 173 -13.16 -84.87 14.69
C GLU A 173 -12.49 -84.84 13.30
N VAL A 174 -11.37 -84.15 13.05
CA VAL A 174 -10.33 -83.52 13.91
C VAL A 174 -10.01 -82.10 13.34
N ALA A 175 -9.16 -81.20 13.88
CA ALA A 175 -8.03 -81.30 14.81
C ALA A 175 -7.79 -79.98 15.60
N LYS A 176 -6.72 -79.93 16.40
CA LYS A 176 -5.96 -78.71 16.76
C LYS A 176 -4.51 -78.88 16.33
N GLU A 177 -3.89 -77.84 15.77
CA GLU A 177 -2.43 -77.68 15.83
C GLU A 177 -2.06 -76.36 16.51
N LYS A 178 -0.80 -76.26 16.93
CA LYS A 178 -0.37 -75.41 18.06
C LYS A 178 -0.42 -73.92 17.75
N ALA A 179 -0.82 -73.14 18.77
CA ALA A 179 -0.31 -71.78 18.91
C ALA A 179 1.20 -71.87 19.22
N ASP A 180 2.01 -71.09 18.50
CA ASP A 180 3.40 -70.83 18.83
C ASP A 180 3.59 -69.34 19.17
N SER A 181 4.47 -69.03 20.11
CA SER A 181 4.56 -67.71 20.73
C SER A 181 5.36 -66.72 19.86
N GLY A 182 4.67 -66.02 18.97
CA GLY A 182 5.25 -65.11 17.97
C GLY A 182 5.42 -63.63 18.37
N LEU A 183 5.27 -63.25 19.65
CA LEU A 183 5.52 -61.87 20.11
C LEU A 183 7.02 -61.56 20.22
N GLY A 184 7.68 -61.38 19.07
CA GLY A 184 9.10 -61.07 18.99
C GLY A 184 9.62 -61.02 17.56
N GLY A 185 9.28 -59.97 16.81
CA GLY A 185 9.70 -59.89 15.41
C GLY A 185 9.31 -58.66 14.59
N ILE A 186 8.55 -57.69 15.12
CA ILE A 186 8.38 -56.38 14.46
C ILE A 186 9.73 -55.64 14.57
N PRO A 187 10.44 -55.35 13.47
CA PRO A 187 11.74 -54.70 13.57
C PRO A 187 11.62 -53.27 14.10
N TRP A 188 12.61 -52.84 14.89
CA TRP A 188 12.66 -51.49 15.47
C TRP A 188 12.55 -50.36 14.43
N TRP A 189 12.97 -50.59 13.19
CA TRP A 189 12.82 -49.64 12.09
C TRP A 189 11.37 -49.43 11.62
N ILE A 190 10.43 -50.33 11.91
CA ILE A 190 8.99 -50.09 11.65
C ILE A 190 8.41 -49.08 12.64
N TYR A 191 8.80 -49.15 13.93
CA TYR A 191 8.44 -48.12 14.91
C TYR A 191 9.08 -46.76 14.56
N LEU A 192 10.31 -46.77 14.05
CA LEU A 192 10.98 -45.55 13.56
C LEU A 192 10.22 -44.95 12.36
N ILE A 193 9.78 -45.76 11.39
CA ILE A 193 8.91 -45.30 10.28
C ILE A 193 7.58 -44.74 10.82
N GLY A 194 6.96 -45.38 11.82
CA GLY A 194 5.73 -44.88 12.45
C GLY A 194 5.91 -43.52 13.13
N VAL A 195 7.03 -43.31 13.84
CA VAL A 195 7.38 -42.01 14.45
C VAL A 195 7.65 -40.95 13.39
N VAL A 196 8.34 -41.28 12.29
CA VAL A 196 8.56 -40.37 11.16
C VAL A 196 7.23 -39.99 10.51
N PHE A 197 6.34 -40.96 10.28
CA PHE A 197 5.01 -40.70 9.69
C PHE A 197 4.14 -39.82 10.58
N ALA A 198 4.11 -40.08 11.90
CA ALA A 198 3.41 -39.25 12.87
C ALA A 198 3.97 -37.82 12.94
N GLY A 199 5.31 -37.66 12.89
CA GLY A 199 5.95 -36.35 12.80
C GLY A 199 5.57 -35.60 11.51
N LEU A 200 5.47 -36.31 10.39
CA LEU A 200 5.09 -35.74 9.10
C LEU A 200 3.61 -35.31 9.10
N SER A 201 2.69 -36.12 9.65
CA SER A 201 1.28 -35.71 9.78
C SER A 201 1.09 -34.52 10.73
N ILE A 202 1.83 -34.46 11.84
CA ILE A 202 1.82 -33.30 12.74
C ILE A 202 2.34 -32.04 12.03
N ALA A 203 3.41 -32.15 11.24
CA ALA A 203 3.94 -31.04 10.45
C ALA A 203 2.93 -30.56 9.37
N LEU A 204 2.18 -31.47 8.75
CA LEU A 204 1.16 -31.15 7.74
C LEU A 204 -0.06 -30.46 8.38
N ILE A 205 -0.52 -30.93 9.54
CA ILE A 205 -1.57 -30.27 10.34
C ILE A 205 -1.12 -28.86 10.77
N TYR A 206 0.11 -28.72 11.27
CA TYR A 206 0.69 -27.41 11.60
C TYR A 206 0.74 -26.48 10.37
N ALA A 207 1.11 -27.01 9.20
CA ALA A 207 1.13 -26.24 7.95
C ALA A 207 -0.27 -25.79 7.52
N MET A 208 -1.31 -26.61 7.65
CA MET A 208 -2.70 -26.21 7.38
C MET A 208 -3.18 -25.11 8.33
N ILE A 209 -2.93 -25.26 9.64
CA ILE A 209 -3.29 -24.25 10.64
C ILE A 209 -2.57 -22.93 10.36
N ARG A 210 -1.27 -22.99 10.01
CA ARG A 210 -0.47 -21.81 9.68
C ARG A 210 -0.89 -21.15 8.36
N ARG A 211 -1.27 -21.92 7.33
CA ARG A 211 -1.87 -21.39 6.09
C ARG A 211 -3.15 -20.62 6.41
N ARG A 212 -4.08 -21.20 7.17
CA ARG A 212 -5.33 -20.52 7.59
C ARG A 212 -5.08 -19.25 8.41
N ALA A 213 -4.09 -19.26 9.30
CA ALA A 213 -3.71 -18.09 10.10
C ALA A 213 -2.96 -16.99 9.33
N ILE A 214 -2.55 -17.26 8.08
CA ILE A 214 -1.99 -16.25 7.17
C ILE A 214 -3.07 -15.74 6.21
N PHE A 215 -3.98 -16.60 5.73
CA PHE A 215 -5.16 -16.11 5.00
C PHE A 215 -5.99 -15.14 5.85
N ALA A 216 -6.23 -15.43 7.14
CA ALA A 216 -6.89 -14.48 8.04
C ALA A 216 -6.14 -13.13 8.25
N GLN A 217 -4.90 -12.98 7.75
CA GLN A 217 -4.15 -11.72 7.69
C GLN A 217 -4.08 -11.13 6.28
N VAL A 218 -4.30 -11.94 5.23
CA VAL A 218 -4.64 -11.47 3.88
C VAL A 218 -5.99 -10.76 3.96
N ASP A 219 -7.01 -11.44 4.48
CA ASP A 219 -8.37 -10.94 4.68
C ASP A 219 -8.37 -9.58 5.43
N GLU A 220 -7.62 -9.47 6.54
CA GLU A 220 -7.47 -8.25 7.36
C GLU A 220 -6.87 -7.06 6.56
N VAL A 221 -5.93 -7.35 5.66
CA VAL A 221 -5.22 -6.35 4.85
C VAL A 221 -6.03 -5.95 3.62
N GLU A 222 -6.82 -6.87 3.05
CA GLU A 222 -7.82 -6.56 2.01
C GLU A 222 -8.97 -5.70 2.56
N ASP A 223 -9.55 -6.05 3.71
CA ASP A 223 -10.59 -5.26 4.40
C ASP A 223 -10.09 -3.81 4.67
N TRP A 224 -8.85 -3.65 5.16
CA TRP A 224 -8.27 -2.33 5.43
C TRP A 224 -8.01 -1.53 4.15
N LYS A 225 -7.58 -2.20 3.07
CA LYS A 225 -7.47 -1.60 1.73
C LYS A 225 -8.83 -1.14 1.21
N GLU A 226 -9.91 -1.91 1.38
CA GLU A 226 -11.25 -1.49 0.97
C GLU A 226 -11.78 -0.29 1.79
N GLU A 227 -11.59 -0.29 3.12
CA GLU A 227 -11.92 0.88 3.96
C GLU A 227 -11.12 2.12 3.52
N LEU A 228 -9.86 1.95 3.11
CA LEU A 228 -9.00 3.01 2.59
C LEU A 228 -9.50 3.55 1.23
N VAL A 229 -9.90 2.67 0.31
CA VAL A 229 -10.53 3.06 -0.96
C VAL A 229 -11.82 3.86 -0.70
N GLU A 230 -12.67 3.47 0.26
CA GLU A 230 -13.85 4.25 0.63
C GLU A 230 -13.47 5.62 1.21
N LYS A 231 -12.53 5.68 2.17
CA LYS A 231 -12.03 6.92 2.78
C LYS A 231 -11.52 7.92 1.71
N ILE A 232 -10.79 7.44 0.69
CA ILE A 232 -10.26 8.28 -0.41
C ILE A 232 -11.40 8.79 -1.31
N ASN A 233 -12.34 7.92 -1.68
CA ASN A 233 -13.47 8.29 -2.54
C ASN A 233 -14.44 9.29 -1.88
N VAL A 234 -14.60 9.23 -0.55
CA VAL A 234 -15.41 10.18 0.24
C VAL A 234 -14.83 11.61 0.23
N ILE A 235 -13.56 11.81 -0.15
CA ILE A 235 -12.99 13.17 -0.32
C ILE A 235 -13.45 13.76 -1.66
N GLU A 236 -14.49 14.61 -1.60
CA GLU A 236 -14.96 15.45 -2.71
C GLU A 236 -13.93 16.54 -3.10
N VAL A 237 -12.85 16.17 -3.80
CA VAL A 237 -12.01 17.12 -4.53
C VAL A 237 -12.74 17.66 -5.77
N ASP A 238 -13.55 16.80 -6.39
CA ASP A 238 -14.22 16.96 -7.70
C ASP A 238 -15.17 18.16 -7.88
N LYS A 239 -15.44 18.98 -6.86
CA LYS A 239 -16.46 20.03 -6.96
C LYS A 239 -15.94 21.17 -7.85
N PRO A 240 -16.41 21.33 -9.10
CA PRO A 240 -15.71 22.11 -10.11
C PRO A 240 -15.85 23.60 -9.81
N MET A 241 -14.83 24.16 -9.16
CA MET A 241 -14.73 25.56 -8.78
C MET A 241 -14.47 26.41 -10.04
N ARG A 242 -15.49 26.56 -10.91
CA ARG A 242 -15.51 27.28 -12.21
C ARG A 242 -15.18 28.79 -12.15
N ARG A 243 -14.44 29.22 -11.13
CA ARG A 243 -14.04 30.59 -10.80
C ARG A 243 -12.73 30.68 -10.01
N SER A 244 -12.12 29.58 -9.55
CA SER A 244 -10.74 29.67 -9.03
C SER A 244 -9.79 29.88 -10.20
N SER A 245 -8.75 30.67 -9.98
CA SER A 245 -7.63 30.84 -10.90
C SER A 245 -6.35 31.10 -10.13
N GLY A 246 -5.19 30.99 -10.77
CA GLY A 246 -3.90 31.33 -10.16
C GLY A 246 -3.43 30.30 -9.14
N MET A 247 -2.88 30.77 -8.00
CA MET A 247 -2.26 29.89 -6.98
C MET A 247 -3.26 28.90 -6.39
N THR A 248 -4.51 29.33 -6.23
CA THR A 248 -5.61 28.46 -5.75
C THR A 248 -5.91 27.31 -6.72
N GLU A 249 -5.83 27.54 -8.03
CA GLU A 249 -6.09 26.53 -9.06
C GLU A 249 -4.99 25.47 -9.07
N VAL A 250 -3.72 25.87 -9.10
CA VAL A 250 -2.55 24.96 -9.05
C VAL A 250 -2.56 24.10 -7.77
N ARG A 251 -2.93 24.67 -6.61
CA ARG A 251 -3.08 23.92 -5.36
C ARG A 251 -4.23 22.90 -5.40
N TYR A 252 -5.32 23.16 -6.13
CA TYR A 252 -6.41 22.19 -6.30
C TYR A 252 -6.03 21.06 -7.25
N HIS A 253 -5.31 21.35 -8.35
CA HIS A 253 -4.74 20.31 -9.21
C HIS A 253 -3.83 19.39 -8.40
N HIS A 254 -2.82 19.92 -7.69
CA HIS A 254 -1.93 19.09 -6.87
C HIS A 254 -2.62 18.23 -5.78
N ILE A 255 -3.83 18.60 -5.35
CA ILE A 255 -4.68 17.80 -4.45
C ILE A 255 -5.45 16.70 -5.23
N ALA A 256 -5.90 16.99 -6.46
CA ALA A 256 -6.48 16.00 -7.37
C ALA A 256 -5.41 14.98 -7.83
N ASP A 257 -4.26 15.45 -8.34
CA ASP A 257 -3.14 14.60 -8.81
C ASP A 257 -2.70 13.62 -7.71
N LYS A 258 -2.62 14.09 -6.45
CA LYS A 258 -2.34 13.24 -5.28
C LYS A 258 -3.44 12.19 -5.04
N LYS A 259 -4.73 12.58 -5.07
CA LYS A 259 -5.85 11.63 -4.92
C LYS A 259 -5.82 10.56 -6.03
N GLU A 260 -5.52 10.96 -7.25
CA GLU A 260 -5.51 10.09 -8.42
C GLU A 260 -4.31 9.14 -8.42
N ASN A 261 -3.10 9.62 -8.09
CA ASN A 261 -1.92 8.79 -7.86
C ASN A 261 -2.16 7.72 -6.76
N LEU A 262 -2.79 8.09 -5.65
CA LEU A 262 -3.14 7.13 -4.60
C LEU A 262 -4.08 6.01 -5.10
N LEU A 263 -5.05 6.35 -5.96
CA LEU A 263 -6.01 5.39 -6.52
C LEU A 263 -5.42 4.52 -7.65
N ARG A 264 -4.70 5.12 -8.60
CA ARG A 264 -4.20 4.45 -9.82
C ARG A 264 -2.86 3.72 -9.65
N ILE A 265 -2.02 4.15 -8.71
CA ILE A 265 -0.66 3.59 -8.54
C ILE A 265 -0.54 2.91 -7.18
N ARG A 266 -0.72 3.65 -6.08
CA ARG A 266 -0.40 3.12 -4.74
C ARG A 266 -1.32 1.99 -4.27
N ILE A 267 -2.61 2.00 -4.64
CA ILE A 267 -3.54 0.91 -4.30
C ILE A 267 -3.29 -0.35 -5.14
N PRO A 268 -3.12 -0.29 -6.47
CA PRO A 268 -2.70 -1.45 -7.27
C PRO A 268 -1.36 -2.06 -6.84
N ASP A 269 -0.37 -1.26 -6.41
CA ASP A 269 0.88 -1.77 -5.83
C ASP A 269 0.60 -2.64 -4.58
N VAL A 270 -0.30 -2.18 -3.68
CA VAL A 270 -0.74 -2.94 -2.50
C VAL A 270 -1.49 -4.22 -2.89
N GLU A 271 -2.39 -4.17 -3.87
CA GLU A 271 -3.08 -5.38 -4.37
C GLU A 271 -2.10 -6.41 -4.95
N MET A 272 -1.05 -5.95 -5.63
CA MET A 272 0.01 -6.83 -6.13
C MET A 272 0.80 -7.49 -4.99
N MET A 273 1.17 -6.76 -3.94
CA MET A 273 1.83 -7.34 -2.74
C MET A 273 0.96 -8.40 -2.05
N ILE A 274 -0.35 -8.16 -1.95
CA ILE A 274 -1.32 -9.10 -1.38
C ILE A 274 -1.42 -10.39 -2.23
N LEU A 275 -1.61 -10.24 -3.55
CA LEU A 275 -1.70 -11.37 -4.49
C LEU A 275 -0.42 -12.22 -4.55
N ASP A 276 0.73 -11.63 -4.25
CA ASP A 276 2.01 -12.32 -4.18
C ASP A 276 2.23 -13.00 -2.81
N ALA A 277 1.74 -12.39 -1.73
CA ALA A 277 1.69 -13.00 -0.41
C ALA A 277 0.79 -14.25 -0.37
N GLU A 278 -0.37 -14.23 -1.05
CA GLU A 278 -1.18 -15.43 -1.30
C GLU A 278 -0.37 -16.54 -1.97
N GLU A 279 0.32 -16.22 -3.07
CA GLU A 279 1.08 -17.18 -3.87
C GLU A 279 2.27 -17.76 -3.09
N ALA A 280 2.89 -16.96 -2.21
CA ALA A 280 3.85 -17.42 -1.24
C ALA A 280 3.22 -18.33 -0.17
N CYS A 281 2.02 -18.01 0.32
CA CYS A 281 1.28 -18.80 1.31
C CYS A 281 0.90 -20.19 0.76
N ASP A 282 0.41 -20.26 -0.48
CA ASP A 282 0.03 -21.50 -1.16
C ASP A 282 1.23 -22.37 -1.54
N ARG A 283 2.38 -21.76 -1.80
CA ARG A 283 3.67 -22.48 -1.91
C ARG A 283 4.30 -22.85 -0.56
N PHE A 284 3.55 -22.72 0.55
CA PHE A 284 3.98 -22.96 1.94
C PHE A 284 5.19 -22.11 2.39
N ARG A 285 5.51 -21.02 1.68
CA ARG A 285 6.62 -20.09 1.97
C ARG A 285 6.20 -19.05 3.01
N PHE A 286 5.71 -19.53 4.15
CA PHE A 286 5.05 -18.70 5.18
C PHE A 286 5.84 -17.51 5.70
N THR A 287 7.18 -17.55 5.67
CA THR A 287 8.02 -16.40 6.07
C THR A 287 8.11 -15.32 5.00
N LEU A 288 8.00 -15.68 3.72
CA LEU A 288 7.94 -14.73 2.60
C LEU A 288 6.56 -14.07 2.54
N ALA A 289 5.49 -14.87 2.68
CA ALA A 289 4.11 -14.38 2.73
C ALA A 289 3.89 -13.35 3.86
N LEU A 290 4.42 -13.62 5.06
CA LEU A 290 4.35 -12.67 6.17
C LEU A 290 5.15 -11.39 5.88
N GLY A 291 6.35 -11.48 5.28
CA GLY A 291 7.13 -10.30 4.90
C GLY A 291 6.40 -9.41 3.89
N MET A 292 5.76 -10.01 2.88
CA MET A 292 4.96 -9.30 1.89
C MET A 292 3.67 -8.68 2.48
N LEU A 293 3.04 -9.34 3.46
CA LEU A 293 1.92 -8.75 4.22
C LEU A 293 2.36 -7.59 5.11
N ASP A 294 3.52 -7.68 5.75
CA ASP A 294 4.05 -6.60 6.58
C ASP A 294 4.50 -5.39 5.72
N GLU A 295 5.01 -5.63 4.50
CA GLU A 295 5.28 -4.60 3.49
C GLU A 295 3.99 -3.94 2.96
N ALA A 296 2.96 -4.73 2.65
CA ALA A 296 1.64 -4.22 2.27
C ALA A 296 0.99 -3.39 3.39
N ARG A 297 1.10 -3.84 4.65
CA ARG A 297 0.67 -3.07 5.83
C ARG A 297 1.43 -1.75 5.96
N GLU A 298 2.75 -1.75 5.76
CA GLU A 298 3.53 -0.50 5.78
C GLU A 298 3.06 0.45 4.67
N ALA A 299 2.90 -0.03 3.44
CA ALA A 299 2.37 0.75 2.32
C ALA A 299 0.98 1.34 2.61
N ILE A 300 0.05 0.57 3.19
CA ILE A 300 -1.26 1.07 3.63
C ILE A 300 -1.12 2.17 4.70
N THR A 301 -0.23 2.01 5.70
CA THR A 301 0.00 3.07 6.71
C THR A 301 0.64 4.34 6.15
N GLN A 302 1.42 4.24 5.07
CA GLN A 302 1.92 5.40 4.34
C GLN A 302 0.76 6.10 3.61
N ILE A 303 -0.09 5.36 2.90
CA ILE A 303 -1.26 5.93 2.21
C ILE A 303 -2.25 6.57 3.21
N GLU A 304 -2.45 6.01 4.41
CA GLU A 304 -3.26 6.66 5.45
C GLU A 304 -2.65 7.98 5.96
N GLN A 305 -1.32 8.12 5.97
CA GLN A 305 -0.63 9.39 6.29
C GLN A 305 -0.78 10.40 5.13
N GLU A 306 -0.51 9.98 3.90
CA GLU A 306 -0.71 10.81 2.70
C GLU A 306 -2.17 11.31 2.59
N LEU A 307 -3.14 10.46 2.96
CA LEU A 307 -4.57 10.78 3.00
C LEU A 307 -4.93 11.74 4.16
N ALA A 308 -4.29 11.60 5.32
CA ALA A 308 -4.46 12.53 6.43
C ALA A 308 -3.94 13.92 6.05
N ASP A 309 -2.76 14.00 5.42
CA ASP A 309 -2.18 15.24 4.91
C ASP A 309 -3.09 15.87 3.84
N LEU A 310 -3.53 15.10 2.84
CA LEU A 310 -4.46 15.52 1.79
C LEU A 310 -5.76 16.13 2.36
N LYS A 311 -6.29 15.51 3.43
CA LYS A 311 -7.45 16.00 4.18
C LYS A 311 -7.15 17.30 4.92
N THR A 312 -5.97 17.44 5.53
CA THR A 312 -5.59 18.72 6.18
C THR A 312 -5.45 19.84 5.15
N ASP A 313 -4.72 19.64 4.04
CA ASP A 313 -4.57 20.59 2.92
C ASP A 313 -5.95 21.04 2.40
N THR A 314 -6.85 20.08 2.14
CA THR A 314 -8.22 20.35 1.68
C THR A 314 -9.01 21.20 2.68
N THR A 315 -8.90 20.91 3.99
CA THR A 315 -9.55 21.73 5.02
C THR A 315 -8.90 23.11 5.18
N GLN A 316 -7.58 23.23 5.00
CA GLN A 316 -6.86 24.50 5.10
C GLN A 316 -7.32 25.48 4.01
N VAL A 317 -7.47 25.02 2.76
CA VAL A 317 -8.01 25.85 1.66
C VAL A 317 -9.47 26.29 1.93
N ALA A 318 -10.27 25.45 2.59
CA ALA A 318 -11.62 25.82 3.01
C ALA A 318 -11.62 26.86 4.16
N VAL A 319 -10.68 26.76 5.10
CA VAL A 319 -10.51 27.70 6.22
C VAL A 319 -10.01 29.06 5.73
N THR A 320 -8.92 29.14 4.96
CA THR A 320 -8.37 30.42 4.47
C THR A 320 -9.39 31.21 3.64
N LYS A 321 -10.19 30.53 2.81
CA LYS A 321 -11.32 31.11 2.05
C LYS A 321 -12.38 31.78 2.94
N GLN A 322 -12.62 31.22 4.13
CA GLN A 322 -13.58 31.74 5.12
C GLN A 322 -12.94 32.80 6.03
N GLU A 323 -11.70 32.64 6.47
CA GLU A 323 -10.97 33.65 7.26
C GLU A 323 -10.81 34.95 6.47
N THR A 324 -10.30 34.87 5.23
CA THR A 324 -10.14 36.03 4.33
C THR A 324 -11.46 36.76 4.10
N LYS A 325 -12.61 36.08 4.19
CA LYS A 325 -13.95 36.68 4.10
C LYS A 325 -14.35 37.50 5.32
N VAL A 326 -13.88 37.15 6.51
CA VAL A 326 -14.14 37.88 7.75
C VAL A 326 -13.11 38.99 7.98
N VAL A 327 -11.85 38.78 7.60
CA VAL A 327 -10.73 39.68 7.88
C VAL A 327 -10.74 40.96 7.02
N ILE A 328 -11.10 40.91 5.73
CA ILE A 328 -11.15 42.10 4.84
C ILE A 328 -11.95 43.30 5.40
N PRO A 329 -13.20 43.12 5.89
CA PRO A 329 -13.97 44.22 6.49
C PRO A 329 -13.45 44.64 7.87
N GLU A 330 -12.62 43.84 8.53
CA GLU A 330 -11.99 44.21 9.80
C GLU A 330 -10.73 45.05 9.58
N ILE A 331 -9.81 44.62 8.70
CA ILE A 331 -8.67 45.43 8.23
C ILE A 331 -9.17 46.82 7.79
N GLY A 332 -10.25 46.86 7.01
CA GLY A 332 -10.84 48.13 6.56
C GLY A 332 -11.31 49.07 7.67
N LYS A 333 -11.80 48.55 8.80
CA LYS A 333 -12.17 49.38 9.97
C LYS A 333 -10.93 49.82 10.75
N GLN A 334 -9.94 48.94 10.87
CA GLN A 334 -8.69 49.22 11.56
C GLN A 334 -7.90 50.31 10.82
N VAL A 335 -7.76 50.23 9.49
CA VAL A 335 -7.20 51.29 8.64
C VAL A 335 -7.91 52.62 8.88
N GLU A 336 -9.25 52.66 8.79
CA GLU A 336 -10.01 53.91 9.02
C GLU A 336 -9.79 54.50 10.43
N GLN A 337 -9.64 53.65 11.47
CA GLN A 337 -9.32 54.10 12.83
C GLN A 337 -7.89 54.63 12.94
N VAL A 338 -6.94 54.02 12.25
CA VAL A 338 -5.52 54.42 12.24
C VAL A 338 -5.33 55.71 11.42
N GLU A 339 -5.98 55.86 10.27
CA GLU A 339 -6.02 57.11 9.49
C GLU A 339 -6.57 58.30 10.30
N ARG A 340 -7.65 58.08 11.06
CA ARG A 340 -8.24 59.11 11.95
C ARG A 340 -7.24 59.53 13.03
N LYS A 341 -6.69 58.57 13.78
CA LYS A 341 -5.65 58.83 14.79
C LYS A 341 -4.42 59.55 14.20
N LEU A 342 -3.97 59.18 13.01
CA LEU A 342 -2.82 59.82 12.35
C LEU A 342 -3.15 61.25 11.94
N SER A 343 -4.38 61.51 11.50
CA SER A 343 -4.87 62.85 11.19
C SER A 343 -4.95 63.74 12.44
N ASP A 344 -5.40 63.18 13.57
CA ASP A 344 -5.45 63.87 14.86
C ASP A 344 -4.03 64.22 15.36
N LEU A 345 -3.08 63.27 15.35
CA LEU A 345 -1.67 63.50 15.71
C LEU A 345 -0.99 64.55 14.81
N ARG A 346 -1.30 64.53 13.51
CA ARG A 346 -0.82 65.55 12.54
C ARG A 346 -1.36 66.94 12.85
N LEU A 347 -2.63 67.04 13.27
CA LEU A 347 -3.24 68.31 13.71
C LEU A 347 -2.66 68.79 15.05
N GLU A 348 -2.40 67.89 16.00
CA GLU A 348 -1.82 68.21 17.31
C GLU A 348 -0.37 68.72 17.20
N TYR A 349 0.48 68.02 16.43
CA TYR A 349 1.92 68.29 16.39
C TYR A 349 2.40 69.11 15.18
N GLY A 350 1.53 69.33 14.19
CA GLY A 350 1.85 70.09 12.96
C GLY A 350 2.85 69.39 12.03
N LEU A 351 2.87 68.05 12.03
CA LEU A 351 3.83 67.21 11.30
C LEU A 351 3.16 66.52 10.10
N SER A 352 3.89 66.35 8.99
CA SER A 352 3.33 65.75 7.76
C SER A 352 3.10 64.24 7.84
N PHE A 353 4.03 63.49 8.45
CA PHE A 353 4.01 62.03 8.55
C PHE A 353 3.77 61.33 7.19
N HIS A 354 4.55 61.72 6.18
CA HIS A 354 4.38 61.24 4.81
C HIS A 354 4.60 59.73 4.66
N GLU A 355 5.64 59.16 5.28
CA GLU A 355 5.91 57.72 5.20
C GLU A 355 4.79 56.88 5.81
N LEU A 356 4.29 57.29 6.98
CA LEU A 356 3.19 56.62 7.68
C LEU A 356 1.89 56.67 6.87
N LYS A 357 1.62 57.79 6.17
CA LYS A 357 0.52 57.86 5.21
C LYS A 357 0.77 56.94 4.00
N GLY A 358 1.99 56.89 3.47
CA GLY A 358 2.35 56.00 2.37
C GLY A 358 2.09 54.52 2.70
N LYS A 359 2.49 54.07 3.89
CA LYS A 359 2.20 52.72 4.39
C LYS A 359 0.70 52.45 4.55
N LEU A 360 -0.11 53.44 4.92
CA LEU A 360 -1.59 53.31 4.96
C LEU A 360 -2.23 53.26 3.56
N ASP A 361 -1.78 54.12 2.64
CA ASP A 361 -2.21 54.09 1.24
C ASP A 361 -1.89 52.71 0.62
N GLU A 362 -0.71 52.15 0.91
CA GLU A 362 -0.29 50.80 0.52
C GLU A 362 -1.21 49.70 1.09
N ILE A 363 -1.59 49.78 2.36
CA ILE A 363 -2.53 48.81 2.96
C ILE A 363 -3.90 48.85 2.26
N GLU A 364 -4.42 50.01 1.84
CA GLU A 364 -5.66 50.07 1.05
C GLU A 364 -5.47 49.57 -0.39
N THR A 365 -4.28 49.73 -1.02
CA THR A 365 -4.02 49.09 -2.33
C THR A 365 -3.96 47.57 -2.21
N MET A 366 -3.31 47.02 -1.18
CA MET A 366 -3.36 45.58 -0.86
C MET A 366 -4.78 45.10 -0.61
N ARG A 367 -5.58 45.84 0.17
CA ARG A 367 -7.01 45.54 0.40
C ARG A 367 -7.84 45.61 -0.90
N SER A 368 -7.43 46.41 -1.88
CA SER A 368 -8.03 46.45 -3.22
C SER A 368 -7.60 45.26 -4.09
N LEU A 369 -6.33 44.88 -4.04
CA LEU A 369 -5.79 43.69 -4.70
C LEU A 369 -6.52 42.44 -4.18
N VAL A 370 -6.65 42.28 -2.86
CA VAL A 370 -7.41 41.19 -2.23
C VAL A 370 -8.85 41.11 -2.74
N LYS A 371 -9.57 42.23 -2.90
CA LYS A 371 -10.93 42.23 -3.50
C LYS A 371 -10.91 41.70 -4.94
N THR A 372 -9.84 42.00 -5.69
CA THR A 372 -9.64 41.60 -7.09
C THR A 372 -9.27 40.12 -7.21
N SER A 373 -8.26 39.64 -6.48
CA SER A 373 -7.85 38.22 -6.46
C SER A 373 -9.02 37.32 -6.09
N ARG A 374 -9.86 37.71 -5.11
CA ARG A 374 -11.07 36.97 -4.74
C ARG A 374 -12.21 37.06 -5.75
N ALA A 375 -12.26 38.11 -6.57
CA ALA A 375 -13.18 38.17 -7.70
C ALA A 375 -12.74 37.23 -8.85
N ALA A 376 -11.43 37.01 -8.99
CA ALA A 376 -10.81 35.97 -9.82
C ALA A 376 -10.68 34.60 -9.11
N GLY A 377 -11.23 34.47 -7.89
CA GLY A 377 -11.25 33.25 -7.07
C GLY A 377 -9.90 32.71 -6.61
N ASP A 378 -8.82 33.49 -6.68
CA ASP A 378 -7.56 33.16 -6.01
C ASP A 378 -7.63 33.55 -4.52
N ASP A 379 -8.28 32.71 -3.72
CA ASP A 379 -8.40 32.90 -2.28
C ASP A 379 -7.06 32.69 -1.53
N ILE A 380 -6.11 31.92 -2.08
CA ILE A 380 -4.77 31.73 -1.49
C ILE A 380 -3.92 33.00 -1.65
N GLN A 381 -3.79 33.56 -2.86
CA GLN A 381 -3.10 34.84 -3.05
C GLN A 381 -3.75 35.96 -2.23
N ALA A 382 -5.08 35.94 -2.12
CA ALA A 382 -5.81 36.87 -1.27
C ALA A 382 -5.48 36.71 0.22
N TYR A 383 -5.36 35.47 0.73
CA TYR A 383 -4.98 35.19 2.12
C TYR A 383 -3.59 35.73 2.46
N GLU A 384 -2.58 35.40 1.64
CA GLU A 384 -1.22 35.95 1.81
C GLU A 384 -1.20 37.48 1.84
N THR A 385 -1.94 38.10 0.92
CA THR A 385 -2.00 39.56 0.81
C THR A 385 -2.73 40.18 2.02
N THR A 386 -3.74 39.52 2.60
CA THR A 386 -4.31 39.96 3.88
C THR A 386 -3.34 39.82 5.05
N LEU A 387 -2.50 38.78 5.08
CA LEU A 387 -1.52 38.56 6.15
C LEU A 387 -0.39 39.62 6.09
N LYS A 388 0.12 39.91 4.88
CA LYS A 388 1.06 41.03 4.62
C LYS A 388 0.45 42.38 5.03
N ALA A 389 -0.82 42.62 4.70
CA ALA A 389 -1.55 43.83 5.10
C ALA A 389 -1.74 43.94 6.63
N GLN A 390 -1.99 42.84 7.34
CA GLN A 390 -2.07 42.82 8.81
C GLN A 390 -0.72 43.16 9.46
N GLN A 391 0.38 42.57 8.99
CA GLN A 391 1.73 42.84 9.52
C GLN A 391 2.10 44.33 9.35
N LEU A 392 1.85 44.91 8.17
CA LEU A 392 2.09 46.33 7.93
C LEU A 392 1.19 47.23 8.78
N LEU A 393 -0.09 46.88 8.95
CA LEU A 393 -1.03 47.61 9.80
C LEU A 393 -0.64 47.56 11.29
N GLU A 394 -0.14 46.43 11.78
CA GLU A 394 0.41 46.31 13.14
C GLU A 394 1.67 47.17 13.29
N SER A 395 2.56 47.18 12.28
CA SER A 395 3.76 48.01 12.29
C SER A 395 3.44 49.52 12.36
N VAL A 396 2.46 49.99 11.57
CA VAL A 396 1.96 51.39 11.61
C VAL A 396 1.27 51.71 12.94
N THR A 397 0.56 50.75 13.54
CA THR A 397 -0.09 50.95 14.85
C THR A 397 0.95 51.13 15.96
N LYS A 398 1.95 50.24 16.04
CA LYS A 398 3.08 50.34 17.00
C LYS A 398 3.89 51.62 16.80
N ALA A 399 4.14 51.99 15.54
CA ALA A 399 4.79 53.25 15.17
C ALA A 399 4.04 54.47 15.74
N MET A 400 2.71 54.51 15.58
CA MET A 400 1.90 55.63 16.06
C MET A 400 1.81 55.73 17.58
N GLU A 401 1.92 54.62 18.31
CA GLU A 401 2.00 54.63 19.78
C GLU A 401 3.32 55.23 20.28
N GLN A 402 4.40 55.21 19.48
CA GLN A 402 5.69 55.80 19.82
C GLN A 402 5.80 57.30 19.46
N ILE A 403 4.97 57.81 18.54
CA ILE A 403 5.00 59.22 18.10
C ILE A 403 4.96 60.21 19.27
N PRO A 404 4.04 60.13 20.25
CA PRO A 404 3.96 61.14 21.32
C PRO A 404 5.24 61.21 22.17
N ALA A 405 5.92 60.09 22.41
CA ALA A 405 7.19 60.06 23.14
C ALA A 405 8.31 60.73 22.32
N LEU A 406 8.47 60.31 21.06
CA LEU A 406 9.53 60.80 20.17
C LEU A 406 9.35 62.28 19.81
N VAL A 407 8.10 62.77 19.67
CA VAL A 407 7.83 64.20 19.46
C VAL A 407 8.20 65.03 20.68
N ASN A 408 7.95 64.56 21.91
CA ASN A 408 8.40 65.26 23.12
C ASN A 408 9.93 65.27 23.21
N ARG A 409 10.59 64.12 23.02
CA ARG A 409 12.06 63.99 23.01
C ARG A 409 12.70 64.98 22.02
N VAL A 410 12.31 64.95 20.75
CA VAL A 410 12.93 65.74 19.67
C VAL A 410 12.53 67.21 19.65
N LYS A 411 11.30 67.58 20.06
CA LYS A 411 10.84 68.99 20.06
C LYS A 411 11.15 69.74 21.36
N LYS A 412 11.35 69.06 22.50
CA LYS A 412 11.60 69.69 23.81
C LYS A 412 12.96 69.30 24.39
N GLU A 413 13.20 68.01 24.59
CA GLU A 413 14.30 67.52 25.43
C GLU A 413 15.67 67.65 24.75
N LEU A 414 15.88 67.08 23.55
CA LEU A 414 17.17 67.22 22.84
C LEU A 414 17.56 68.70 22.60
N PRO A 415 16.62 69.63 22.26
CA PRO A 415 16.92 71.06 22.18
C PRO A 415 17.20 71.76 23.53
N GLU A 416 16.84 71.16 24.65
CA GLU A 416 17.13 71.67 26.00
C GLU A 416 18.47 71.12 26.49
N GLU A 417 18.73 69.82 26.29
CA GLU A 417 20.03 69.16 26.51
C GLU A 417 21.15 69.83 25.70
N PHE A 418 20.92 70.10 24.40
CA PHE A 418 21.88 70.83 23.55
C PHE A 418 22.23 72.22 24.12
N LYS A 419 21.25 72.94 24.67
CA LYS A 419 21.48 74.27 25.29
C LYS A 419 22.23 74.16 26.60
N GLN A 420 21.95 73.14 27.41
CA GLN A 420 22.69 72.92 28.65
C GLN A 420 24.17 72.63 28.37
N LEU A 421 24.48 71.90 27.29
CA LEU A 421 25.84 71.70 26.80
C LEU A 421 26.47 73.01 26.28
N GLU A 422 25.75 73.77 25.44
CA GLU A 422 26.20 75.08 24.91
C GLU A 422 26.49 76.08 26.05
N GLU A 423 25.59 76.22 27.03
CA GLU A 423 25.77 77.07 28.21
C GLU A 423 26.84 76.53 29.18
N GLY A 424 27.06 75.21 29.26
CA GLY A 424 28.09 74.58 30.07
C GLY A 424 29.50 74.84 29.53
N ILE A 425 29.69 74.67 28.22
CA ILE A 425 30.93 75.01 27.51
C ILE A 425 31.23 76.50 27.67
N ASP A 426 30.23 77.37 27.45
CA ASP A 426 30.42 78.82 27.55
C ASP A 426 30.74 79.28 28.99
N GLN A 427 30.19 78.60 30.01
CA GLN A 427 30.58 78.79 31.41
C GLN A 427 32.02 78.34 31.69
N ALA A 428 32.46 77.20 31.15
CA ALA A 428 33.84 76.72 31.32
C ALA A 428 34.85 77.67 30.64
N VAL A 429 34.56 78.16 29.43
CA VAL A 429 35.37 79.19 28.75
C VAL A 429 35.45 80.48 29.58
N ARG A 430 34.32 80.98 30.11
CA ARG A 430 34.28 82.17 30.99
C ARG A 430 35.01 81.94 32.32
N GLY A 431 35.14 80.70 32.78
CA GLY A 431 35.92 80.30 33.94
C GLY A 431 37.44 80.36 33.74
N GLY A 432 37.92 80.59 32.51
CA GLY A 432 39.35 80.64 32.18
C GLY A 432 39.98 79.27 31.89
N PHE A 433 39.16 78.26 31.60
CA PHE A 433 39.66 76.94 31.21
C PHE A 433 40.19 76.95 29.76
N GLN A 434 41.34 76.32 29.53
CA GLN A 434 42.02 76.25 28.23
C GLN A 434 41.51 75.04 27.44
N LEU A 435 40.25 75.13 27.03
CA LEU A 435 39.56 74.11 26.24
C LEU A 435 40.03 74.13 24.78
N GLU A 436 40.09 72.97 24.13
CA GLU A 436 40.33 72.88 22.68
C GLU A 436 39.08 73.32 21.90
N GLN A 437 38.90 74.64 21.74
CA GLN A 437 37.74 75.26 21.10
C GLN A 437 37.38 74.60 19.76
N ASN A 438 38.38 74.36 18.90
CA ASN A 438 38.18 73.70 17.60
C ASN A 438 37.58 72.29 17.69
N GLY A 439 37.81 71.55 18.78
CA GLY A 439 37.22 70.22 18.98
C GLY A 439 35.75 70.31 19.38
N LEU A 440 35.49 71.10 20.43
CA LEU A 440 34.15 71.29 21.01
C LEU A 440 33.19 72.00 20.05
N ASP A 441 33.65 73.00 19.30
CA ASP A 441 32.85 73.69 18.28
C ASP A 441 32.42 72.74 17.14
N ASN A 442 33.29 71.81 16.75
CA ASN A 442 32.97 70.79 15.74
C ASN A 442 31.94 69.79 16.27
N SER A 443 32.06 69.33 17.52
CA SER A 443 31.05 68.44 18.11
C SER A 443 29.70 69.14 18.33
N LEU A 444 29.68 70.41 18.74
CA LEU A 444 28.45 71.21 18.80
C LEU A 444 27.81 71.37 17.41
N MET A 445 28.61 71.52 16.35
CA MET A 445 28.09 71.56 14.98
C MET A 445 27.47 70.21 14.55
N GLN A 446 28.11 69.09 14.89
CA GLN A 446 27.59 67.74 14.61
C GLN A 446 26.31 67.44 15.41
N ALA A 447 26.28 67.75 16.71
CA ALA A 447 25.08 67.64 17.55
C ALA A 447 23.91 68.45 16.95
N LYS A 448 24.17 69.68 16.50
CA LYS A 448 23.18 70.55 15.85
C LYS A 448 22.70 70.03 14.50
N GLN A 449 23.58 69.37 13.73
CA GLN A 449 23.20 68.68 12.48
C GLN A 449 22.31 67.46 12.79
N LEU A 450 22.70 66.58 13.72
CA LEU A 450 21.90 65.42 14.15
C LEU A 450 20.53 65.83 14.68
N LEU A 451 20.45 66.88 15.51
CA LEU A 451 19.20 67.42 16.03
C LEU A 451 18.31 68.04 14.94
N THR A 452 18.89 68.50 13.83
CA THR A 452 18.15 68.99 12.66
C THR A 452 17.67 67.82 11.79
N ALA A 453 18.51 66.79 11.59
CA ALA A 453 18.14 65.56 10.88
C ALA A 453 17.02 64.80 11.61
N ALA A 454 17.10 64.67 12.93
CA ALA A 454 16.04 64.09 13.77
C ALA A 454 14.69 64.84 13.63
N LYS A 455 14.72 66.14 13.37
CA LYS A 455 13.50 66.93 13.11
C LYS A 455 12.95 66.71 11.69
N SER A 456 13.81 66.64 10.68
CA SER A 456 13.39 66.30 9.29
C SER A 456 12.76 64.90 9.24
N ALA A 457 13.44 63.90 9.80
CA ALA A 457 12.94 62.53 9.88
C ALA A 457 11.60 62.44 10.65
N LEU A 458 11.37 63.30 11.65
CA LEU A 458 10.11 63.36 12.39
C LEU A 458 8.98 64.06 11.60
N GLU A 459 9.31 65.01 10.72
CA GLU A 459 8.37 65.65 9.78
C GLU A 459 7.98 64.70 8.63
N GLU A 460 8.95 63.94 8.12
CA GLU A 460 8.78 62.87 7.12
C GLU A 460 8.01 61.66 7.70
N GLY A 461 8.22 61.35 8.98
CA GLY A 461 7.58 60.24 9.71
C GLY A 461 8.43 58.98 9.87
N SER A 462 9.74 59.07 9.59
CA SER A 462 10.69 57.95 9.59
C SER A 462 11.22 57.67 11.00
N LEU A 463 10.44 56.93 11.78
CA LEU A 463 10.69 56.71 13.21
C LEU A 463 12.00 55.97 13.51
N GLU A 464 12.43 55.07 12.61
CA GLU A 464 13.72 54.38 12.70
C GLU A 464 14.90 55.34 12.55
N MET A 465 14.81 56.28 11.60
CA MET A 465 15.80 57.35 11.42
C MET A 465 15.77 58.35 12.60
N VAL A 466 14.59 58.68 13.13
CA VAL A 466 14.46 59.51 14.35
C VAL A 466 15.16 58.85 15.54
N GLN A 467 14.93 57.56 15.80
CA GLN A 467 15.60 56.84 16.89
C GLN A 467 17.11 56.70 16.66
N THR A 468 17.55 56.53 15.41
CA THR A 468 18.97 56.45 15.05
C THR A 468 19.68 57.79 15.29
N HIS A 469 19.08 58.90 14.82
CA HIS A 469 19.62 60.24 15.08
C HIS A 469 19.55 60.64 16.56
N GLN A 470 18.53 60.21 17.30
CA GLN A 470 18.48 60.38 18.76
C GLN A 470 19.66 59.69 19.44
N LYS A 471 19.86 58.38 19.20
CA LYS A 471 20.96 57.63 19.82
C LYS A 471 22.34 58.18 19.45
N ALA A 472 22.54 58.54 18.18
CA ALA A 472 23.78 59.16 17.72
C ALA A 472 24.05 60.53 18.39
N PHE A 473 23.00 61.31 18.65
CA PHE A 473 23.08 62.57 19.38
C PHE A 473 23.37 62.36 20.87
N GLU A 474 22.74 61.36 21.51
CA GLU A 474 22.97 61.00 22.92
C GLU A 474 24.40 60.52 23.15
N VAL A 475 24.91 59.59 22.33
CA VAL A 475 26.31 59.10 22.39
C VAL A 475 27.32 60.24 22.15
N LEU A 476 27.03 61.14 21.21
CA LEU A 476 27.90 62.29 20.94
C LEU A 476 27.87 63.29 22.11
N MET A 477 26.72 63.52 22.74
CA MET A 477 26.63 64.38 23.92
C MET A 477 27.40 63.80 25.12
N ASP A 478 27.25 62.50 25.41
CA ASP A 478 28.00 61.83 26.48
C ASP A 478 29.52 61.92 26.25
N ALA A 479 29.98 61.71 25.01
CA ALA A 479 31.38 61.88 24.64
C ALA A 479 31.86 63.34 24.82
N THR A 480 31.05 64.34 24.47
CA THR A 480 31.42 65.75 24.71
C THR A 480 31.51 66.10 26.18
N TYR A 481 30.59 65.61 27.03
CA TYR A 481 30.67 65.83 28.47
C TYR A 481 31.90 65.15 29.08
N GLN A 482 32.21 63.91 28.70
CA GLN A 482 33.42 63.21 29.17
C GLN A 482 34.69 63.98 28.80
N SER A 483 34.81 64.47 27.56
CA SER A 483 35.99 65.25 27.14
C SER A 483 36.10 66.59 27.89
N LEU A 484 34.98 67.24 28.21
CA LEU A 484 34.97 68.47 29.01
C LEU A 484 35.31 68.22 30.48
N GLU A 485 34.83 67.13 31.08
CA GLU A 485 35.20 66.73 32.43
C GLU A 485 36.70 66.40 32.53
N GLU A 486 37.26 65.63 31.58
CA GLU A 486 38.69 65.31 31.52
C GLU A 486 39.56 66.58 31.43
N LEU A 487 39.23 67.51 30.53
CA LEU A 487 39.95 68.78 30.37
C LEU A 487 39.87 69.65 31.64
N VAL A 488 38.70 69.74 32.27
CA VAL A 488 38.49 70.51 33.52
C VAL A 488 39.23 69.88 34.70
N LEU A 489 39.24 68.54 34.81
CA LEU A 489 40.00 67.82 35.83
C LEU A 489 41.51 67.99 35.63
N ALA A 490 42.03 67.74 34.42
CA ALA A 490 43.45 67.87 34.11
C ALA A 490 43.97 69.30 34.39
N GLN A 491 43.22 70.34 34.03
CA GLN A 491 43.61 71.72 34.34
C GLN A 491 43.52 72.05 35.84
N ARG A 492 42.55 71.48 36.57
CA ARG A 492 42.43 71.62 38.03
C ARG A 492 43.56 70.91 38.78
N GLU A 493 43.98 69.74 38.30
CA GLU A 493 45.14 69.02 38.82
C GLU A 493 46.43 69.80 38.54
N ALA A 494 46.64 70.27 37.31
CA ALA A 494 47.78 71.14 36.97
C ALA A 494 47.84 72.40 37.84
N ALA A 495 46.69 73.05 38.11
CA ALA A 495 46.61 74.21 38.99
C ALA A 495 46.95 73.88 40.46
N SER A 496 46.48 72.74 40.97
CA SER A 496 46.77 72.34 42.36
C SER A 496 48.22 71.86 42.54
N ALA A 497 48.79 71.15 41.56
CA ALA A 497 50.20 70.79 41.50
C ALA A 497 51.11 72.04 41.44
N ALA A 498 50.74 73.05 40.64
CA ALA A 498 51.45 74.31 40.58
C ALA A 498 51.42 75.07 41.92
N ALA A 499 50.27 75.09 42.62
CA ALA A 499 50.15 75.69 43.94
C ALA A 499 51.01 74.98 45.00
N LEU A 500 51.05 73.64 44.98
CA LEU A 500 51.91 72.83 45.85
C LEU A 500 53.40 73.07 45.55
N ALA A 501 53.79 73.18 44.28
CA ALA A 501 55.16 73.51 43.88
C ALA A 501 55.58 74.92 44.33
N MET A 502 54.66 75.90 44.31
CA MET A 502 54.92 77.23 44.86
C MET A 502 55.08 77.22 46.39
N GLN A 503 54.32 76.40 47.12
CA GLN A 503 54.52 76.23 48.57
C GLN A 503 55.86 75.55 48.89
N ALA A 504 56.22 74.47 48.17
CA ALA A 504 57.51 73.80 48.31
C ALA A 504 58.70 74.75 48.04
N SER A 505 58.52 75.72 47.15
CA SER A 505 59.54 76.73 46.81
C SER A 505 59.78 77.78 47.91
N GLN A 506 58.93 77.87 48.94
CA GLN A 506 59.10 78.82 50.05
C GLN A 506 59.82 78.23 51.28
N VAL A 507 60.20 76.94 51.25
CA VAL A 507 60.78 76.23 52.42
C VAL A 507 62.17 75.68 52.09
N ASN A 508 63.14 76.53 51.74
CA ASN A 508 64.54 76.09 51.58
C ASN A 508 65.65 77.14 51.84
N GLU A 509 65.68 77.66 53.06
CA GLU A 509 66.93 78.06 53.74
C GLU A 509 67.11 77.11 54.96
N THR A 510 68.26 76.49 55.27
CA THR A 510 69.58 76.49 54.61
C THR A 510 70.42 75.22 54.92
N LYS A 511 70.93 74.57 53.86
CA LYS A 511 72.34 74.10 53.67
C LYS A 511 72.95 72.92 54.52
N PRO A 512 74.04 72.23 54.03
CA PRO A 512 73.89 70.80 53.70
C PRO A 512 75.15 69.87 53.86
N VAL A 513 75.08 68.67 53.24
CA VAL A 513 76.18 67.79 52.75
C VAL A 513 77.04 67.03 53.80
N HIS A 514 76.87 65.69 53.87
CA HIS A 514 77.71 64.78 53.07
C HIS A 514 77.01 63.41 52.82
N VAL A 515 77.58 62.60 51.92
CA VAL A 515 77.00 61.44 51.19
C VAL A 515 78.19 60.48 50.90
N GLU A 516 78.17 59.14 50.78
CA GLU A 516 77.21 58.03 50.50
C GLU A 516 77.73 56.77 51.30
N PRO A 517 77.32 55.49 51.09
CA PRO A 517 76.12 54.90 50.44
C PRO A 517 75.38 53.80 51.26
N ALA A 518 74.16 53.41 50.83
CA ALA A 518 73.67 52.02 50.63
C ALA A 518 72.14 51.80 50.83
N THR A 519 71.49 51.20 49.82
CA THR A 519 70.32 50.26 49.82
C THR A 519 69.06 50.51 50.68
N VAL A 520 67.87 50.35 50.07
CA VAL A 520 66.55 50.36 50.75
C VAL A 520 65.61 49.27 50.20
N GLU A 521 64.96 48.54 51.13
CA GLU A 521 63.72 47.73 51.00
C GLU A 521 62.95 47.88 52.33
N ARG A 522 61.63 47.64 52.51
CA ARG A 522 60.41 47.57 51.66
C ARG A 522 59.18 47.33 52.60
N VAL A 523 57.94 47.35 52.08
CA VAL A 523 56.69 46.73 52.64
C VAL A 523 55.81 47.52 53.67
N THR A 524 54.61 47.88 53.17
CA THR A 524 53.21 48.06 53.67
C THR A 524 52.73 47.90 55.14
N ALA A 525 51.65 48.66 55.46
CA ALA A 525 50.38 48.29 56.14
C ALA A 525 49.34 49.44 55.87
N GLU A 526 48.01 49.31 55.69
CA GLU A 526 46.94 48.58 56.42
C GLU A 526 46.68 49.16 57.84
N GLU A 527 45.45 49.41 58.34
CA GLU A 527 44.07 49.31 57.80
C GLU A 527 43.08 50.12 58.70
N VAL A 528 41.77 50.14 58.40
CA VAL A 528 40.60 49.97 59.35
C VAL A 528 39.27 50.42 58.72
N PHE A 529 38.30 49.50 58.64
CA PHE A 529 36.88 49.73 58.27
C PHE A 529 36.03 50.20 59.47
N ALA A 530 34.85 50.81 59.31
CA ALA A 530 33.53 50.18 59.09
C ALA A 530 32.44 51.28 59.26
N HIS A 531 31.14 51.21 58.94
CA HIS A 531 30.16 50.36 58.21
C HIS A 531 28.84 51.21 58.17
N GLN A 532 27.65 50.91 57.60
CA GLN A 532 26.95 49.85 56.83
C GLN A 532 25.68 50.57 56.23
N GLU A 533 24.90 50.13 55.23
CA GLU A 533 24.86 48.97 54.33
C GLU A 533 23.91 49.29 53.13
N GLN A 534 23.82 48.38 52.14
CA GLN A 534 22.74 48.18 51.14
C GLN A 534 22.62 49.08 49.89
N ALA A 535 22.26 48.40 48.79
CA ALA A 535 21.77 48.86 47.49
C ALA A 535 22.73 49.61 46.53
N ALA A 536 23.60 48.85 45.84
CA ALA A 536 23.82 48.98 44.39
C ALA A 536 24.52 47.70 43.85
N ASP A 537 24.11 47.22 42.67
CA ASP A 537 24.73 46.09 41.97
C ASP A 537 24.74 46.34 40.45
N SER A 538 25.71 45.75 39.76
CA SER A 538 25.99 45.81 38.31
C SER A 538 26.47 47.14 37.69
N LYS A 539 27.34 46.98 36.67
CA LYS A 539 27.79 47.89 35.58
C LYS A 539 29.25 48.38 35.58
N TYR A 540 30.20 47.44 35.45
CA TYR A 540 31.52 47.70 34.86
C TYR A 540 32.01 46.48 34.05
N ALA A 541 31.51 46.32 32.81
CA ALA A 541 31.90 45.23 31.90
C ALA A 541 31.51 45.51 30.41
N PHE A 542 31.67 46.73 29.91
CA PHE A 542 31.32 47.06 28.52
C PHE A 542 32.16 48.22 27.96
N SER A 543 33.41 47.94 27.57
CA SER A 543 34.32 48.93 26.96
C SER A 543 35.50 48.31 26.17
N GLN A 544 35.35 47.08 25.64
CA GLN A 544 36.36 46.41 24.78
C GLN A 544 35.80 45.61 23.60
N VAL A 545 34.52 45.79 23.22
CA VAL A 545 33.87 44.99 22.14
C VAL A 545 33.55 45.81 20.87
N GLU A 546 33.37 47.11 20.99
CA GLU A 546 32.91 47.97 19.88
C GLU A 546 34.05 48.53 19.01
N ALA A 547 35.31 48.23 19.34
CA ALA A 547 36.47 48.63 18.55
C ALA A 547 36.69 47.76 17.30
N ASP A 548 36.43 46.44 17.40
CA ASP A 548 36.70 45.50 16.30
C ASP A 548 35.62 45.57 15.19
N GLN A 549 34.37 45.84 15.54
CA GLN A 549 33.25 45.83 14.58
C GLN A 549 33.30 46.96 13.53
N MET A 550 34.05 48.05 13.78
CA MET A 550 34.26 49.10 12.77
C MET A 550 35.32 48.76 11.72
N GLN A 551 36.12 47.70 11.90
CA GLN A 551 37.14 47.31 10.92
C GLN A 551 36.63 46.29 9.89
N GLU A 552 35.52 45.61 10.18
CA GLU A 552 34.89 44.62 9.28
C GLU A 552 34.12 45.31 8.14
N LEU A 553 33.31 46.33 8.45
CA LEU A 553 32.52 47.14 7.51
C LEU A 553 33.34 47.92 6.46
N ALA A 554 34.67 47.93 6.57
CA ALA A 554 35.57 48.66 5.68
C ALA A 554 36.04 47.85 4.45
N GLN A 555 35.75 46.54 4.38
CA GLN A 555 36.22 45.68 3.27
C GLN A 555 35.16 45.44 2.17
N ASP A 556 33.87 45.55 2.49
CA ASP A 556 32.77 45.18 1.59
C ASP A 556 32.53 46.14 0.40
N GLN A 557 33.09 47.36 0.42
CA GLN A 557 32.84 48.36 -0.64
C GLN A 557 33.72 48.21 -1.90
N ALA A 558 34.50 47.13 -2.02
CA ALA A 558 35.55 47.02 -3.03
C ALA A 558 35.28 46.09 -4.23
N PHE A 559 34.18 45.30 -4.24
CA PHE A 559 34.04 44.20 -5.21
C PHE A 559 32.65 44.03 -5.87
N TYR A 560 32.21 45.07 -6.59
CA TYR A 560 31.14 44.95 -7.60
C TYR A 560 31.70 45.14 -9.03
N GLN A 561 32.26 44.06 -9.61
CA GLN A 561 32.36 43.91 -11.06
C GLN A 561 32.55 42.43 -11.50
N GLU A 562 31.41 41.75 -11.72
CA GLU A 562 31.14 40.81 -12.84
C GLU A 562 32.03 39.55 -13.05
N GLN A 563 31.53 38.34 -12.75
CA GLN A 563 30.92 37.40 -13.75
C GLN A 563 30.82 35.90 -13.32
N VAL A 564 29.70 35.27 -13.75
CA VAL A 564 29.48 33.81 -14.06
C VAL A 564 29.31 32.81 -12.88
N GLU A 565 28.58 31.73 -13.19
CA GLU A 565 27.94 30.72 -12.31
C GLU A 565 28.77 29.44 -12.09
N GLU A 566 28.47 28.68 -11.03
CA GLU A 566 28.26 27.21 -11.03
C GLU A 566 27.81 26.72 -9.61
N GLU A 567 26.87 25.76 -9.52
CA GLU A 567 26.41 25.18 -8.24
C GLU A 567 27.02 23.80 -7.92
N PRO A 568 27.36 23.48 -6.64
CA PRO A 568 27.95 22.21 -6.25
C PRO A 568 26.94 21.12 -5.83
N VAL A 569 27.20 19.88 -6.24
CA VAL A 569 26.40 18.68 -5.95
C VAL A 569 26.50 18.22 -4.48
N TYR A 570 25.36 17.87 -3.87
CA TYR A 570 25.32 17.17 -2.57
C TYR A 570 25.39 15.65 -2.72
N GLN A 571 26.27 15.00 -1.94
CA GLN A 571 26.60 13.58 -2.07
C GLN A 571 26.33 12.81 -0.77
N TYR A 572 25.27 11.99 -0.74
CA TYR A 572 24.92 11.17 0.42
C TYR A 572 25.64 9.81 0.42
N LYS A 573 26.28 9.46 1.54
CA LYS A 573 26.83 8.13 1.79
C LYS A 573 25.76 7.19 2.33
N ARG A 574 25.59 6.02 1.71
CA ARG A 574 24.85 4.87 2.27
C ARG A 574 25.85 3.86 2.87
N ALA A 575 25.45 3.15 3.93
CA ALA A 575 26.24 2.10 4.57
C ALA A 575 25.75 0.70 4.18
N GLU A 576 26.64 -0.29 4.21
CA GLU A 576 26.35 -1.68 3.85
C GLU A 576 25.81 -2.51 5.03
N PRO A 577 24.87 -3.45 4.76
CA PRO A 577 24.76 -4.72 5.46
C PRO A 577 25.29 -5.88 4.61
N ALA A 578 25.84 -6.92 5.23
CA ALA A 578 26.65 -7.92 4.55
C ALA A 578 25.89 -9.21 4.12
N GLY A 579 25.93 -9.50 2.81
CA GLY A 579 26.35 -10.80 2.28
C GLY A 579 25.37 -11.99 2.22
N VAL A 580 24.91 -12.30 1.00
CA VAL A 580 24.66 -13.68 0.52
C VAL A 580 25.32 -13.81 -0.87
N ALA A 581 25.64 -15.04 -1.30
CA ALA A 581 26.55 -15.32 -2.41
C ALA A 581 26.07 -14.87 -3.82
N ALA A 582 27.01 -14.41 -4.64
CA ALA A 582 26.83 -14.15 -6.06
C ALA A 582 27.10 -15.40 -6.94
N PHE A 583 26.66 -15.35 -8.20
CA PHE A 583 27.01 -16.29 -9.27
C PHE A 583 27.75 -15.52 -10.37
N ASP A 584 28.94 -15.98 -10.77
CA ASP A 584 29.81 -15.25 -11.69
C ASP A 584 29.39 -15.40 -13.17
N TYR A 585 29.32 -14.28 -13.89
CA TYR A 585 29.13 -14.22 -15.35
C TYR A 585 30.30 -13.53 -16.08
N GLU A 586 31.53 -13.67 -15.56
CA GLU A 586 32.76 -13.18 -16.21
C GLU A 586 33.47 -14.28 -17.02
N LYS A 587 32.85 -14.77 -18.10
CA LYS A 587 33.55 -15.68 -19.03
C LYS A 587 33.31 -15.45 -20.53
N ASP A 588 32.11 -15.06 -20.94
CA ASP A 588 31.77 -15.02 -22.36
C ASP A 588 31.99 -13.65 -23.02
N ARG A 589 32.45 -12.65 -22.25
CA ARG A 589 32.73 -11.27 -22.73
C ARG A 589 34.05 -11.12 -23.51
N ALA A 590 34.77 -12.22 -23.80
CA ALA A 590 36.16 -12.19 -24.28
C ALA A 590 36.37 -12.59 -25.77
N GLU A 591 35.34 -13.11 -26.47
CA GLU A 591 35.49 -13.63 -27.84
C GLU A 591 34.47 -13.06 -28.87
N ALA A 592 33.84 -11.90 -28.57
CA ALA A 592 32.83 -11.27 -29.44
C ALA A 592 33.23 -9.89 -30.02
N GLU A 593 34.34 -9.28 -29.60
CA GLU A 593 34.82 -7.98 -30.12
C GLU A 593 35.50 -8.12 -31.50
N ALA A 594 34.73 -8.44 -32.56
CA ALA A 594 35.32 -8.73 -33.89
C ALA A 594 34.43 -8.42 -35.13
N ILE A 595 33.48 -7.47 -35.07
CA ILE A 595 32.71 -7.02 -36.25
C ILE A 595 32.62 -5.48 -36.29
N GLU A 596 32.99 -4.86 -37.42
CA GLU A 596 32.86 -3.41 -37.64
C GLU A 596 31.47 -3.00 -38.19
N PRO A 597 31.00 -1.77 -37.92
CA PRO A 597 29.67 -1.31 -38.35
C PRO A 597 29.61 -0.88 -39.82
N ALA A 598 28.62 -1.42 -40.54
CA ALA A 598 28.12 -0.96 -41.83
C ALA A 598 26.59 -1.18 -41.84
N THR A 599 25.73 -0.31 -42.38
CA THR A 599 25.97 0.88 -43.22
C THR A 599 24.79 1.86 -43.05
N GLU A 600 25.04 3.17 -43.05
CA GLU A 600 23.97 4.16 -43.26
C GLU A 600 23.50 4.12 -44.74
N LEU A 601 22.19 4.14 -44.99
CA LEU A 601 21.67 4.17 -46.36
C LEU A 601 22.00 5.50 -47.06
N SER A 602 22.43 5.41 -48.32
CA SER A 602 22.84 6.56 -49.12
C SER A 602 21.65 7.42 -49.52
N LYS A 603 21.87 8.74 -49.65
CA LYS A 603 20.83 9.69 -50.08
C LYS A 603 20.21 9.33 -51.44
N ALA A 604 20.97 8.67 -52.32
CA ALA A 604 20.49 8.17 -53.61
C ALA A 604 19.48 7.01 -53.49
N GLU A 605 19.55 6.20 -52.43
CA GLU A 605 18.64 5.08 -52.21
C GLU A 605 17.29 5.56 -51.64
N ARG A 606 17.33 6.60 -50.79
CA ARG A 606 16.14 7.31 -50.30
C ARG A 606 15.34 7.96 -51.44
N GLU A 607 15.99 8.51 -52.46
CA GLU A 607 15.32 9.10 -53.63
C GLU A 607 14.63 8.06 -54.55
N VAL A 608 15.08 6.80 -54.55
CA VAL A 608 14.44 5.72 -55.34
C VAL A 608 13.12 5.28 -54.69
N LEU A 609 13.08 5.14 -53.36
CA LEU A 609 11.86 4.77 -52.63
C LEU A 609 10.79 5.86 -52.69
N LEU A 610 11.17 7.14 -52.63
CA LEU A 610 10.26 8.29 -52.67
C LEU A 610 9.60 8.55 -54.05
N ASN A 611 9.95 7.78 -55.09
CA ASN A 611 9.42 7.97 -56.46
C ASN A 611 8.48 6.85 -56.94
N ALA A 612 8.06 5.95 -56.05
CA ALA A 612 7.12 4.86 -56.33
C ALA A 612 5.68 5.38 -56.52
N LYS A 613 5.38 5.92 -57.71
CA LYS A 613 4.09 6.56 -58.01
C LYS A 613 2.96 5.54 -58.18
N ALA A 614 1.86 5.75 -57.44
CA ALA A 614 0.71 4.85 -57.38
C ALA A 614 0.06 4.54 -58.76
N ILE A 615 -0.34 3.29 -58.95
CA ILE A 615 -1.13 2.80 -60.09
C ILE A 615 -2.57 2.56 -59.62
N PRO A 616 -3.59 3.23 -60.20
CA PRO A 616 -4.98 3.05 -59.80
C PRO A 616 -5.61 1.80 -60.44
N PHE A 617 -6.26 0.96 -59.63
CA PHE A 617 -7.09 -0.15 -60.14
C PHE A 617 -8.43 0.39 -60.69
N PRO A 618 -8.79 0.08 -61.95
CA PRO A 618 -10.04 0.54 -62.54
C PRO A 618 -11.23 -0.38 -62.21
N ASN A 619 -12.35 0.21 -61.79
CA ASN A 619 -13.63 -0.49 -61.66
C ASN A 619 -14.18 -0.97 -63.01
N ALA A 620 -14.73 -2.19 -63.06
CA ALA A 620 -15.52 -2.70 -64.19
C ALA A 620 -16.73 -3.54 -63.70
N PRO A 621 -17.90 -3.50 -64.39
CA PRO A 621 -19.18 -3.98 -63.84
C PRO A 621 -19.61 -5.40 -64.28
N ARG A 622 -20.75 -5.84 -63.74
CA ARG A 622 -21.42 -7.14 -64.02
C ARG A 622 -22.02 -7.27 -65.43
N GLN A 623 -22.26 -8.54 -65.80
CA GLN A 623 -23.31 -9.11 -66.69
C GLN A 623 -22.99 -9.52 -68.15
N ALA A 624 -23.55 -10.69 -68.48
CA ALA A 624 -24.21 -11.10 -69.74
C ALA A 624 -23.48 -11.98 -70.80
N ALA A 625 -23.99 -13.22 -70.88
CA ALA A 625 -24.31 -14.02 -72.08
C ALA A 625 -23.19 -14.61 -73.00
N SER A 626 -23.38 -15.89 -73.34
CA SER A 626 -22.63 -16.65 -74.37
C SER A 626 -23.06 -16.27 -75.80
N PRO A 627 -22.28 -16.69 -76.84
CA PRO A 627 -22.83 -17.78 -77.66
C PRO A 627 -21.82 -18.78 -78.29
N ALA A 628 -22.27 -20.04 -78.37
CA ALA A 628 -22.17 -20.99 -79.49
C ALA A 628 -20.81 -21.41 -80.14
N GLN A 629 -20.56 -22.73 -80.04
CA GLN A 629 -20.10 -23.65 -81.10
C GLN A 629 -18.68 -23.56 -81.68
N GLN A 630 -17.93 -24.67 -81.54
CA GLN A 630 -17.90 -25.68 -82.62
C GLN A 630 -17.70 -27.10 -82.07
N ARG A 631 -17.76 -28.11 -82.95
CA ARG A 631 -18.15 -29.51 -82.65
C ARG A 631 -17.14 -30.49 -83.26
N VAL A 632 -16.76 -31.51 -82.51
CA VAL A 632 -16.03 -32.71 -83.00
C VAL A 632 -16.76 -33.94 -82.45
N GLU A 633 -16.93 -34.97 -83.28
CA GLU A 633 -17.68 -36.19 -82.95
C GLU A 633 -16.84 -37.43 -83.22
N ALA A 634 -16.58 -38.22 -82.17
CA ALA A 634 -16.08 -39.59 -82.13
C ALA A 634 -15.93 -39.97 -80.64
N ASP A 635 -16.25 -41.18 -80.17
CA ASP A 635 -16.90 -42.34 -80.81
C ASP A 635 -17.70 -43.10 -79.72
N ASP A 636 -18.66 -43.95 -80.10
CA ASP A 636 -19.59 -44.58 -79.12
C ASP A 636 -18.91 -45.66 -78.25
N MET A 637 -18.90 -45.45 -76.93
CA MET A 637 -18.69 -46.46 -75.89
C MET A 637 -19.64 -46.20 -74.71
N ASP A 638 -20.29 -47.25 -74.18
CA ASP A 638 -21.29 -47.16 -73.11
C ASP A 638 -20.67 -46.86 -71.72
N GLU A 639 -20.23 -45.62 -71.50
CA GLU A 639 -19.87 -45.15 -70.16
C GLU A 639 -21.14 -44.77 -69.36
N GLU A 640 -21.40 -45.46 -68.25
CA GLU A 640 -22.41 -45.05 -67.27
C GLU A 640 -21.96 -43.75 -66.58
N GLU A 641 -22.36 -42.60 -67.11
CA GLU A 641 -21.98 -41.28 -66.56
C GLU A 641 -22.47 -41.13 -65.10
N TYR A 642 -21.53 -41.27 -64.16
CA TYR A 642 -21.77 -41.09 -62.73
C TYR A 642 -21.55 -39.62 -62.34
N GLU A 643 -22.61 -38.96 -61.87
CA GLU A 643 -22.51 -37.63 -61.29
C GLU A 643 -21.78 -37.71 -59.94
N LEU A 644 -20.61 -37.07 -59.85
CA LEU A 644 -19.91 -36.89 -58.58
C LEU A 644 -20.68 -35.86 -57.74
N VAL A 645 -21.69 -36.33 -56.99
CA VAL A 645 -22.44 -35.49 -56.06
C VAL A 645 -21.54 -35.16 -54.88
N ILE A 646 -20.72 -34.12 -55.05
CA ILE A 646 -19.98 -33.47 -53.98
C ILE A 646 -21.02 -33.07 -52.93
N PRO A 647 -20.98 -33.62 -51.70
CA PRO A 647 -21.83 -33.14 -50.63
C PRO A 647 -21.57 -31.64 -50.48
N LYS A 648 -22.63 -30.83 -50.40
CA LYS A 648 -22.44 -29.45 -49.98
C LYS A 648 -21.93 -29.47 -48.54
N ARG A 649 -20.60 -29.48 -48.38
CA ARG A 649 -19.96 -28.63 -47.39
C ARG A 649 -20.69 -27.30 -47.52
N GLN A 650 -21.29 -26.83 -46.43
CA GLN A 650 -21.58 -25.40 -46.39
C GLN A 650 -20.26 -24.73 -46.78
N PRO A 651 -20.25 -23.70 -47.65
CA PRO A 651 -19.22 -22.72 -47.44
C PRO A 651 -19.43 -22.30 -45.99
N GLU A 652 -18.54 -22.73 -45.10
CA GLU A 652 -18.11 -21.83 -44.05
C GLU A 652 -17.78 -20.56 -44.82
N TRP A 653 -18.60 -19.54 -44.58
CA TRP A 653 -18.18 -18.23 -44.93
C TRP A 653 -17.05 -18.02 -43.93
N GLU A 654 -15.84 -18.33 -44.38
CA GLU A 654 -14.75 -17.38 -44.27
C GLU A 654 -15.34 -16.03 -44.71
N GLU A 655 -16.05 -15.40 -43.78
CA GLU A 655 -15.66 -14.08 -43.34
C GLU A 655 -14.14 -14.13 -43.27
N SER A 656 -13.54 -13.79 -44.42
CA SER A 656 -12.31 -13.06 -44.44
C SER A 656 -12.53 -11.94 -43.44
N LYS A 657 -12.10 -12.19 -42.20
CA LYS A 657 -11.77 -11.12 -41.27
C LYS A 657 -10.91 -10.22 -42.13
N GLN A 658 -11.48 -9.09 -42.53
CA GLN A 658 -10.67 -8.01 -43.02
C GLN A 658 -9.72 -7.78 -41.86
N GLU A 659 -8.45 -8.11 -42.06
CA GLU A 659 -7.41 -7.87 -41.07
C GLU A 659 -7.53 -6.39 -40.78
N ALA A 660 -8.14 -6.07 -39.63
CA ALA A 660 -8.46 -4.70 -39.30
C ALA A 660 -7.10 -4.00 -39.27
N GLU A 661 -6.95 -2.97 -40.10
CA GLU A 661 -5.71 -2.19 -40.15
C GLU A 661 -5.33 -1.90 -38.69
N PRO A 662 -4.13 -2.31 -38.24
CA PRO A 662 -3.81 -2.34 -36.82
C PRO A 662 -4.10 -0.96 -36.26
N ALA A 663 -4.99 -0.91 -35.26
CA ALA A 663 -5.46 0.34 -34.71
C ALA A 663 -4.29 0.96 -33.93
N TYR A 664 -3.48 1.75 -34.64
CA TYR A 664 -2.35 2.47 -34.09
C TYR A 664 -2.83 3.24 -32.87
N LEU A 665 -2.15 3.02 -31.75
CA LEU A 665 -2.54 3.59 -30.48
C LEU A 665 -2.24 5.08 -30.52
N LEU A 666 -3.29 5.88 -30.67
CA LEU A 666 -3.17 7.33 -30.87
C LEU A 666 -2.99 8.02 -29.51
N ILE A 667 -1.79 7.90 -28.97
CA ILE A 667 -1.36 8.56 -27.73
C ILE A 667 -1.01 10.01 -28.09
N GLU A 668 -1.93 10.94 -27.84
CA GLU A 668 -1.73 12.38 -28.09
C GLU A 668 -1.26 13.12 -26.82
N THR A 669 -1.45 12.53 -25.65
CA THR A 669 -1.14 13.13 -24.33
C THR A 669 -0.45 12.15 -23.37
N GLU A 670 0.11 12.69 -22.28
CA GLU A 670 0.65 11.93 -21.15
C GLU A 670 -0.44 11.14 -20.41
N ASP A 671 -1.66 11.68 -20.31
CA ASP A 671 -2.81 11.00 -19.72
C ASP A 671 -3.19 9.74 -20.51
N ASP A 672 -3.18 9.80 -21.86
CA ASP A 672 -3.44 8.63 -22.72
C ASP A 672 -2.40 7.51 -22.51
N ALA A 673 -1.14 7.89 -22.26
CA ALA A 673 -0.06 6.95 -21.99
C ALA A 673 -0.24 6.24 -20.63
N LEU A 674 -0.66 6.99 -19.60
CA LEU A 674 -0.96 6.44 -18.27
C LEU A 674 -2.19 5.53 -18.29
N ASP A 675 -3.28 5.93 -18.95
CA ASP A 675 -4.49 5.12 -19.12
C ASP A 675 -4.19 3.77 -19.82
N GLU A 676 -3.33 3.76 -20.84
CA GLU A 676 -2.91 2.52 -21.50
C GLU A 676 -1.97 1.66 -20.65
N LEU A 677 -1.05 2.25 -19.88
CA LEU A 677 -0.22 1.50 -18.91
C LEU A 677 -1.07 0.83 -17.81
N GLU A 678 -2.12 1.52 -17.33
CA GLU A 678 -3.11 0.95 -16.41
C GLU A 678 -3.91 -0.18 -17.09
N ARG A 679 -4.30 -0.01 -18.37
CA ARG A 679 -4.98 -1.06 -19.15
C ARG A 679 -4.11 -2.31 -19.38
N ILE A 680 -2.82 -2.12 -19.66
CA ILE A 680 -1.84 -3.19 -19.91
C ILE A 680 -1.50 -3.94 -18.61
N SER A 681 -1.32 -3.24 -17.49
CA SER A 681 -1.11 -3.89 -16.18
C SER A 681 -2.37 -4.63 -15.71
N GLY A 682 -3.56 -4.02 -15.84
CA GLY A 682 -4.84 -4.63 -15.48
C GLY A 682 -5.21 -5.86 -16.34
N THR A 683 -4.80 -5.91 -17.61
CA THR A 683 -4.93 -7.12 -18.43
C THR A 683 -3.91 -8.19 -18.02
N LEU A 684 -2.66 -7.83 -17.72
CA LEU A 684 -1.65 -8.78 -17.22
C LEU A 684 -2.08 -9.45 -15.91
N VAL A 685 -2.63 -8.68 -14.95
CA VAL A 685 -3.21 -9.19 -13.70
C VAL A 685 -4.42 -10.11 -13.97
N ARG A 686 -5.28 -9.77 -14.93
CA ARG A 686 -6.42 -10.61 -15.34
C ARG A 686 -5.96 -11.96 -15.90
N VAL A 687 -4.97 -11.98 -16.80
CA VAL A 687 -4.42 -13.23 -17.37
C VAL A 687 -3.72 -14.04 -16.28
N ARG A 688 -2.96 -13.39 -15.39
CA ARG A 688 -2.37 -14.04 -14.19
C ARG A 688 -3.44 -14.71 -13.32
N GLN A 689 -4.59 -14.07 -13.11
CA GLN A 689 -5.68 -14.61 -12.30
C GLN A 689 -6.49 -15.71 -13.03
N GLN A 690 -6.59 -15.67 -14.38
CA GLN A 690 -7.11 -16.80 -15.17
C GLN A 690 -6.19 -18.02 -15.04
N ILE A 691 -4.86 -17.83 -15.11
CA ILE A 691 -3.86 -18.88 -14.90
C ILE A 691 -4.01 -19.48 -13.49
N LYS A 692 -4.03 -18.66 -12.41
CA LYS A 692 -4.29 -19.13 -11.03
C LYS A 692 -5.59 -19.94 -10.93
N ARG A 693 -6.71 -19.43 -11.47
CA ARG A 693 -8.03 -20.10 -11.46
C ARG A 693 -8.12 -21.38 -12.27
N SER A 694 -7.21 -21.60 -13.23
CA SER A 694 -7.20 -22.79 -14.07
C SER A 694 -6.55 -24.03 -13.41
N TYR A 695 -5.95 -23.87 -12.22
CA TYR A 695 -5.26 -24.92 -11.46
C TYR A 695 -4.15 -25.66 -12.26
N LEU A 696 -3.48 -24.95 -13.17
CA LEU A 696 -2.31 -25.47 -13.90
C LEU A 696 -1.25 -26.05 -12.94
N PRO A 697 -0.67 -27.23 -13.22
CA PRO A 697 0.34 -27.86 -12.35
C PRO A 697 1.69 -27.13 -12.36
N GLY A 698 1.87 -26.17 -13.27
CA GLY A 698 3.00 -25.26 -13.38
C GLY A 698 2.87 -24.38 -14.62
N ILE A 699 3.60 -23.27 -14.65
CA ILE A 699 3.64 -22.34 -15.79
C ILE A 699 4.82 -22.73 -16.70
N PRO A 700 4.63 -22.97 -18.02
CA PRO A 700 5.72 -23.28 -18.94
C PRO A 700 6.71 -22.12 -19.09
N ASP A 701 8.00 -22.43 -19.25
CA ASP A 701 9.10 -21.44 -19.28
C ASP A 701 8.90 -20.33 -20.33
N HIS A 702 8.37 -20.66 -21.51
CA HIS A 702 8.11 -19.68 -22.56
C HIS A 702 6.99 -18.69 -22.18
N LEU A 703 5.93 -19.15 -21.50
CA LEU A 703 4.88 -18.26 -21.00
C LEU A 703 5.43 -17.38 -19.86
N LYS A 704 6.27 -17.95 -18.98
CA LYS A 704 6.97 -17.18 -17.95
C LYS A 704 7.87 -16.09 -18.55
N TYR A 705 8.62 -16.40 -19.61
CA TYR A 705 9.45 -15.43 -20.33
C TYR A 705 8.63 -14.24 -20.85
N LEU A 706 7.50 -14.49 -21.52
CA LEU A 706 6.62 -13.42 -22.02
C LEU A 706 6.10 -12.51 -20.89
N PHE A 707 5.72 -13.08 -19.74
CA PHE A 707 5.36 -12.29 -18.55
C PHE A 707 6.53 -11.44 -18.02
N GLU A 708 7.75 -11.98 -17.99
CA GLU A 708 8.94 -11.25 -17.53
C GLU A 708 9.40 -10.16 -18.53
N GLU A 709 9.17 -10.37 -19.83
CA GLU A 709 9.46 -9.43 -20.91
C GLU A 709 8.48 -8.23 -20.86
N VAL A 710 7.17 -8.48 -20.75
CA VAL A 710 6.17 -7.42 -20.53
C VAL A 710 6.49 -6.57 -19.31
N VAL A 711 6.83 -7.19 -18.17
CA VAL A 711 7.15 -6.45 -16.93
C VAL A 711 8.42 -5.62 -17.09
N GLN A 712 9.41 -6.07 -17.86
CA GLN A 712 10.60 -5.28 -18.18
C GLN A 712 10.27 -4.08 -19.07
N THR A 713 9.45 -4.25 -20.12
CA THR A 713 9.03 -3.14 -20.98
C THR A 713 8.21 -2.10 -20.20
N LEU A 714 7.29 -2.53 -19.33
CA LEU A 714 6.55 -1.62 -18.44
C LEU A 714 7.46 -0.86 -17.48
N ALA A 715 8.46 -1.53 -16.90
CA ALA A 715 9.45 -0.88 -16.03
C ALA A 715 10.34 0.11 -16.78
N GLN A 716 10.70 -0.19 -18.04
CA GLN A 716 11.44 0.73 -18.91
C GLN A 716 10.61 1.98 -19.24
N ILE A 717 9.33 1.83 -19.62
CA ILE A 717 8.44 2.96 -19.89
C ILE A 717 8.31 3.85 -18.66
N LYS A 718 8.05 3.25 -17.48
CA LYS A 718 7.97 3.99 -16.21
C LYS A 718 9.27 4.76 -15.92
N GLY A 719 10.43 4.13 -16.11
CA GLY A 719 11.73 4.78 -15.92
C GLY A 719 11.98 5.97 -16.87
N ILE A 720 11.45 5.93 -18.10
CA ILE A 720 11.49 7.06 -19.05
C ILE A 720 10.53 8.17 -18.61
N MET A 721 9.31 7.83 -18.18
CA MET A 721 8.32 8.80 -17.69
C MET A 721 8.69 9.45 -16.35
N GLU A 722 9.60 8.84 -15.57
CA GLU A 722 10.19 9.45 -14.37
C GLU A 722 11.26 10.53 -14.69
N GLU A 723 11.68 10.69 -15.95
CA GLU A 723 12.59 11.78 -16.35
C GLU A 723 11.86 13.12 -16.51
N TYR A 724 12.49 14.21 -16.06
CA TYR A 724 11.91 15.57 -16.10
C TYR A 724 11.50 16.07 -17.50
N ARG A 725 12.04 15.46 -18.58
CA ARG A 725 11.69 15.74 -19.99
C ARG A 725 11.98 14.52 -20.88
N TYR A 726 10.97 13.69 -21.14
CA TYR A 726 11.03 12.58 -22.10
C TYR A 726 10.38 12.94 -23.45
N ASP A 727 10.49 12.04 -24.44
CA ASP A 727 9.79 12.15 -25.74
C ASP A 727 8.55 11.25 -25.76
N LEU A 728 7.39 11.83 -26.06
CA LEU A 728 6.12 11.09 -26.11
C LEU A 728 6.06 10.13 -27.31
N GLU A 729 6.78 10.41 -28.40
CA GLU A 729 6.82 9.50 -29.57
C GLU A 729 7.62 8.21 -29.25
N GLU A 730 8.65 8.29 -28.40
CA GLU A 730 9.39 7.12 -27.90
C GLU A 730 8.55 6.30 -26.90
N VAL A 731 7.87 6.96 -25.96
CA VAL A 731 6.96 6.30 -25.01
C VAL A 731 5.78 5.62 -25.74
N ALA A 732 5.20 6.26 -26.75
CA ALA A 732 4.09 5.70 -27.53
C ALA A 732 4.48 4.41 -28.28
N ILE A 733 5.69 4.35 -28.85
CA ILE A 733 6.23 3.13 -29.49
C ILE A 733 6.37 2.00 -28.45
N LEU A 734 6.98 2.28 -27.30
CA LEU A 734 7.18 1.28 -26.25
C LEU A 734 5.85 0.76 -25.66
N ILE A 735 4.84 1.63 -25.53
CA ILE A 735 3.48 1.22 -25.12
C ILE A 735 2.82 0.35 -26.20
N GLN A 736 3.00 0.66 -27.48
CA GLN A 736 2.50 -0.20 -28.57
C GLN A 736 3.16 -1.58 -28.55
N ASP A 737 4.48 -1.66 -28.36
CA ASP A 737 5.23 -2.92 -28.22
C ASP A 737 4.75 -3.71 -26.98
N ALA A 738 4.58 -3.06 -25.82
CA ALA A 738 4.06 -3.69 -24.61
C ALA A 738 2.63 -4.25 -24.78
N ASN A 739 1.78 -3.56 -25.54
CA ASN A 739 0.42 -3.98 -25.86
C ASN A 739 0.41 -5.20 -26.81
N GLU A 740 1.32 -5.27 -27.78
CA GLU A 740 1.47 -6.46 -28.64
C GLU A 740 2.00 -7.67 -27.82
N LEU A 741 3.01 -7.46 -26.96
CA LEU A 741 3.55 -8.48 -26.06
C LEU A 741 2.49 -9.03 -25.09
N VAL A 742 1.63 -8.18 -24.52
CA VAL A 742 0.50 -8.64 -23.70
C VAL A 742 -0.55 -9.37 -24.54
N GLY A 743 -0.82 -8.90 -25.77
CA GLY A 743 -1.68 -9.58 -26.72
C GLY A 743 -1.19 -10.98 -27.11
N GLU A 744 0.12 -11.21 -27.22
CA GLU A 744 0.69 -12.55 -27.37
C GLU A 744 0.61 -13.36 -26.06
N THR A 745 0.93 -12.74 -24.93
CA THR A 745 0.87 -13.37 -23.59
C THR A 745 -0.52 -13.92 -23.27
N GLU A 746 -1.59 -13.16 -23.54
CA GLU A 746 -2.99 -13.60 -23.36
C GLU A 746 -3.32 -14.81 -24.25
N ARG A 747 -3.02 -14.73 -25.56
CA ARG A 747 -3.23 -15.84 -26.52
C ARG A 747 -2.43 -17.09 -26.16
N MET A 748 -1.22 -16.93 -25.61
CA MET A 748 -0.39 -18.04 -25.18
C MET A 748 -0.91 -18.65 -23.88
N ALA A 749 -1.36 -17.85 -22.93
CA ALA A 749 -2.00 -18.31 -21.70
C ALA A 749 -3.28 -19.13 -21.98
N GLU A 750 -4.19 -18.60 -22.82
CA GLU A 750 -5.39 -19.35 -23.25
C GLU A 750 -5.03 -20.69 -23.89
N ARG A 751 -4.03 -20.71 -24.77
CA ARG A 751 -3.54 -21.93 -25.44
C ARG A 751 -2.95 -22.93 -24.45
N VAL A 752 -2.17 -22.47 -23.47
CA VAL A 752 -1.58 -23.31 -22.42
C VAL A 752 -2.66 -23.90 -21.52
N ILE A 753 -3.64 -23.10 -21.08
CA ILE A 753 -4.78 -23.56 -20.28
C ILE A 753 -5.59 -24.61 -21.04
N SER A 754 -5.97 -24.30 -22.29
CA SER A 754 -6.76 -25.20 -23.14
C SER A 754 -6.03 -26.52 -23.43
N THR A 755 -4.75 -26.47 -23.82
CA THR A 755 -3.97 -27.69 -24.10
C THR A 755 -3.70 -28.52 -22.85
N CYS A 756 -3.53 -27.91 -21.66
CA CYS A 756 -3.42 -28.66 -20.41
C CYS A 756 -4.74 -29.39 -20.06
N GLN A 757 -5.89 -28.72 -20.18
CA GLN A 757 -7.20 -29.33 -19.92
C GLN A 757 -7.51 -30.48 -20.90
N LEU A 758 -7.17 -30.30 -22.18
CA LEU A 758 -7.29 -31.35 -23.20
C LEU A 758 -6.33 -32.53 -22.94
N ALA A 759 -5.07 -32.26 -22.58
CA ALA A 759 -4.10 -33.28 -22.18
C ALA A 759 -4.61 -34.10 -20.97
N GLU A 760 -5.09 -33.42 -19.92
CA GLU A 760 -5.62 -34.09 -18.74
C GLU A 760 -6.83 -34.96 -19.07
N GLY A 761 -7.82 -34.43 -19.81
CA GLY A 761 -9.00 -35.18 -20.23
C GLY A 761 -8.65 -36.42 -21.06
N ALA A 762 -7.72 -36.29 -22.01
CA ALA A 762 -7.24 -37.39 -22.83
C ALA A 762 -6.50 -38.46 -21.98
N ILE A 763 -5.63 -38.06 -21.04
CA ILE A 763 -4.94 -38.97 -20.11
C ILE A 763 -5.95 -39.68 -19.20
N GLN A 764 -6.89 -38.96 -18.57
CA GLN A 764 -7.92 -39.53 -17.69
C GLN A 764 -8.79 -40.56 -18.43
N TYR A 765 -9.19 -40.27 -19.67
CA TYR A 765 -9.99 -41.18 -20.49
C TYR A 765 -9.22 -42.44 -20.88
N THR A 766 -8.02 -42.29 -21.46
CA THR A 766 -7.22 -43.41 -21.97
C THR A 766 -6.65 -44.30 -20.87
N ASN A 767 -6.42 -43.76 -19.66
CA ASN A 767 -5.97 -44.53 -18.49
C ASN A 767 -6.93 -45.69 -18.13
N ARG A 768 -8.22 -45.60 -18.50
CA ARG A 768 -9.20 -46.71 -18.38
C ARG A 768 -8.77 -47.97 -19.12
N TYR A 769 -8.06 -47.82 -20.24
CA TYR A 769 -7.61 -48.90 -21.13
C TYR A 769 -6.15 -49.33 -20.89
N ARG A 770 -5.43 -48.65 -19.98
CA ARG A 770 -4.01 -48.89 -19.66
C ARG A 770 -3.68 -50.33 -19.25
N ARG A 771 -4.63 -51.05 -18.66
CA ARG A 771 -4.48 -52.48 -18.30
C ARG A 771 -4.80 -53.45 -19.44
N GLN A 772 -5.45 -52.98 -20.51
CA GLN A 772 -5.95 -53.80 -21.61
C GLN A 772 -4.98 -53.81 -22.80
N ASN A 773 -4.30 -52.69 -23.08
CA ASN A 773 -3.32 -52.58 -24.17
C ASN A 773 -1.97 -52.05 -23.65
N ARG A 774 -0.88 -52.79 -23.91
CA ARG A 774 0.47 -52.39 -23.49
C ARG A 774 0.96 -51.13 -24.21
N GLN A 775 0.62 -50.95 -25.49
CA GLN A 775 1.01 -49.76 -26.25
C GLN A 775 0.39 -48.47 -25.66
N VAL A 776 -0.86 -48.55 -25.21
CA VAL A 776 -1.56 -47.46 -24.50
C VAL A 776 -0.86 -47.14 -23.18
N ASN A 777 -0.41 -48.15 -22.42
CA ASN A 777 0.40 -47.93 -21.21
C ASN A 777 1.78 -47.30 -21.51
N ASP A 778 2.44 -47.77 -22.56
CA ASP A 778 3.79 -47.32 -22.93
C ASP A 778 3.74 -45.87 -23.47
N LEU A 779 2.65 -45.45 -24.13
CA LEU A 779 2.37 -44.06 -24.52
C LEU A 779 1.96 -43.19 -23.32
N LEU A 780 1.00 -43.64 -22.50
CA LEU A 780 0.54 -42.86 -21.34
C LEU A 780 1.65 -42.58 -20.33
N THR A 781 2.57 -43.53 -20.11
CA THR A 781 3.72 -43.31 -19.24
C THR A 781 4.67 -42.21 -19.77
N LYS A 782 4.71 -41.98 -21.09
CA LYS A 782 5.38 -40.81 -21.68
C LYS A 782 4.55 -39.53 -21.52
N ALA A 783 3.26 -39.58 -21.83
CA ALA A 783 2.37 -38.42 -21.68
C ALA A 783 2.38 -37.88 -20.24
N GLU A 784 2.33 -38.78 -19.24
CA GLU A 784 2.49 -38.45 -17.81
C GLU A 784 3.86 -37.87 -17.45
N GLN A 785 4.91 -38.17 -18.23
CA GLN A 785 6.23 -37.58 -18.05
C GLN A 785 6.28 -36.17 -18.66
N SER A 786 5.87 -35.99 -19.92
CA SER A 786 5.79 -34.69 -20.60
C SER A 786 4.91 -33.71 -19.84
N PHE A 787 3.77 -34.16 -19.30
CA PHE A 787 2.85 -33.35 -18.49
C PHE A 787 3.52 -32.84 -17.20
N ARG A 788 4.35 -33.66 -16.54
CA ARG A 788 5.16 -33.24 -15.37
C ARG A 788 6.32 -32.32 -15.73
N GLN A 789 6.74 -32.34 -16.99
CA GLN A 789 7.74 -31.41 -17.56
C GLN A 789 7.08 -30.15 -18.15
N LEU A 790 5.78 -29.93 -17.88
CA LEU A 790 4.97 -28.80 -18.37
C LEU A 790 4.86 -28.69 -19.90
N ALA A 791 5.27 -29.75 -20.62
CA ALA A 791 5.17 -29.87 -22.07
C ALA A 791 3.76 -30.33 -22.49
N PHE A 792 2.74 -29.53 -22.15
CA PHE A 792 1.32 -29.89 -22.31
C PHE A 792 0.94 -30.25 -23.75
N ALA A 793 1.52 -29.62 -24.76
CA ALA A 793 1.28 -29.94 -26.17
C ALA A 793 1.78 -31.34 -26.56
N GLU A 794 2.97 -31.75 -26.10
CA GLU A 794 3.50 -33.10 -26.31
C GLU A 794 2.68 -34.14 -25.50
N ALA A 795 2.33 -33.81 -24.25
CA ALA A 795 1.50 -34.65 -23.41
C ALA A 795 0.12 -34.90 -24.04
N TYR A 796 -0.51 -33.87 -24.63
CA TYR A 796 -1.76 -34.00 -25.37
C TYR A 796 -1.60 -34.90 -26.61
N GLN A 797 -0.57 -34.69 -27.44
CA GLN A 797 -0.31 -35.53 -28.61
C GLN A 797 -0.13 -37.00 -28.25
N LEU A 798 0.67 -37.31 -27.24
CA LEU A 798 0.90 -38.68 -26.76
C LEU A 798 -0.35 -39.32 -26.13
N ALA A 799 -1.23 -38.51 -25.54
CA ALA A 799 -2.51 -38.97 -24.99
C ALA A 799 -3.59 -39.18 -26.07
N GLU A 800 -3.63 -38.34 -27.11
CA GLU A 800 -4.47 -38.55 -28.30
C GLU A 800 -4.01 -39.80 -29.07
N GLU A 801 -2.70 -39.99 -29.31
CA GLU A 801 -2.16 -41.24 -29.88
C GLU A 801 -2.62 -42.46 -29.06
N ALA A 802 -2.57 -42.37 -27.72
CA ALA A 802 -3.06 -43.42 -26.85
C ALA A 802 -4.59 -43.64 -26.95
N ARG A 803 -5.38 -42.62 -27.31
CA ARG A 803 -6.83 -42.75 -27.57
C ARG A 803 -7.10 -43.38 -28.93
N LEU A 804 -6.38 -42.96 -29.98
CA LEU A 804 -6.50 -43.53 -31.32
C LEU A 804 -6.09 -45.01 -31.37
N VAL A 805 -5.20 -45.45 -30.48
CA VAL A 805 -4.86 -46.88 -30.32
C VAL A 805 -5.97 -47.69 -29.61
N VAL A 806 -6.97 -47.04 -29.00
CA VAL A 806 -8.14 -47.67 -28.36
C VAL A 806 -9.38 -47.62 -29.26
N GLU A 807 -9.68 -46.45 -29.82
CA GLU A 807 -10.89 -46.17 -30.61
C GLU A 807 -10.71 -46.52 -32.09
N GLY A 808 -9.47 -46.74 -32.52
CA GLY A 808 -9.04 -46.60 -33.90
C GLY A 808 -8.64 -45.15 -34.19
N ALA A 809 -8.00 -44.92 -35.33
CA ALA A 809 -8.13 -43.60 -35.95
C ALA A 809 -9.63 -43.30 -36.11
N PRO A 810 -10.09 -42.04 -36.01
CA PRO A 810 -11.43 -41.74 -36.49
C PRO A 810 -11.57 -42.27 -37.91
N GLU A 811 -12.74 -42.79 -38.29
CA GLU A 811 -13.07 -42.85 -39.70
C GLU A 811 -12.97 -41.41 -40.21
N GLU A 812 -11.91 -41.10 -40.98
CA GLU A 812 -11.80 -39.86 -41.75
C GLU A 812 -13.05 -39.80 -42.61
N ALA A 813 -14.05 -39.04 -42.14
CA ALA A 813 -15.46 -39.35 -42.40
C ALA A 813 -15.67 -39.59 -43.89
N GLU A 814 -15.77 -40.87 -44.28
CA GLU A 814 -15.43 -41.27 -45.66
C GLU A 814 -16.23 -40.35 -46.57
N THR A 815 -15.54 -39.60 -47.44
CA THR A 815 -16.19 -38.80 -48.48
C THR A 815 -16.67 -39.78 -49.54
N ARG A 816 -17.66 -40.57 -49.12
CA ARG A 816 -18.27 -41.71 -49.78
C ARG A 816 -19.08 -41.13 -50.92
N TRP A 817 -18.36 -40.82 -52.01
CA TRP A 817 -18.91 -40.18 -53.19
C TRP A 817 -20.11 -41.01 -53.64
N LEU A 818 -21.31 -40.47 -53.39
CA LEU A 818 -22.55 -41.17 -53.69
C LEU A 818 -22.79 -41.04 -55.19
N LEU A 819 -22.16 -41.94 -55.94
CA LEU A 819 -22.31 -42.16 -57.37
C LEU A 819 -23.79 -42.38 -57.72
N ARG A 820 -24.51 -41.28 -57.92
CA ARG A 820 -25.97 -41.29 -58.09
C ARG A 820 -26.30 -41.42 -59.56
N ARG A 821 -26.80 -42.59 -59.96
CA ARG A 821 -27.26 -42.84 -61.34
C ARG A 821 -28.30 -41.79 -61.76
N LYS A 822 -27.92 -40.96 -62.74
CA LYS A 822 -28.65 -39.81 -63.26
C LYS A 822 -30.00 -40.25 -63.86
N LYS A 823 -31.11 -39.92 -63.18
CA LYS A 823 -32.46 -40.31 -63.62
C LYS A 823 -32.96 -39.30 -64.66
N LYS A 824 -33.05 -39.71 -65.93
CA LYS A 824 -33.63 -38.88 -67.01
C LYS A 824 -35.06 -38.45 -66.63
N GLY A 825 -35.33 -37.15 -66.72
CA GLY A 825 -36.57 -36.49 -66.32
C GLY A 825 -36.35 -34.98 -66.23
#